data_AF-A0A1W9RKR3-F1
#
_entry.id   AF-A0A1W9RKR3-F1
#
_cell.length_a   1.000
_cell.length_b   1.000
_cell.length_c   1.000
_cell.angle_alpha   90.00
_cell.angle_beta   90.00
_cell.angle_gamma   90.00
#
_symmetry.space_group_name_H-M   'P 1'
#
loop_
_entity.id
_entity.type
_entity.pdbx_description
1 polymer ?
#
loop_
_entity_poly.entity_id
_entity_poly.type
_entity_poly.pdbx_seq_one_letter_code
_entity_poly.pdbx_strand_id
1 'polypeptide(L)'
;MRMSLHRITITSRRFFPVSTLVFFLFLSAQSPQKILAFSVAGTGTDSASVDTTLYEVSAARLKSMIRDDKRIVELSGGVKVKHLTASITSDRGLNYPDERVTYLYDNVRVLDGTMRTRSDTGEYYGDRDVIVMKGHVSLVDRNVILHCDLGEYDRARRLATFTGNLRLSDSTRVLYADTIRYDRNTDAAEAFGHVVLIDEVENYSIAGKHGIYYTTEKRAFIDKSPILTFDLKSKEKGTVKSRWMKFDTAERIGYAIRNVRMVKGETRAECDSAVIYSNEGIVDLFGSPYATNGQSSMKGKRMRFLYDDKEVKEIILPDKGKLSQKPSKGSPWREDSWIKGDSIEIFLSNEKVDSVMIVGSCEAMYYPIETDRSKVSNDFSTGDTMYFRFDDEVLNFVRITGHAKGLYKFMNLKPIETIDSLSAIADPSLEYRDFPTEADRVIYNAVIIEYFADTEDVVLRRNASLKYSNRTLMADRIDFNSRLNVLEAVGEPVIDESGQKMYGSEMGYDLDSNTGVVLNGSTKYGEGYYQGQEIYKVGSDVLKVYNSKYTTCDLKQPHYSFRAKRMKVFIDDKIVSGPIVLYVGEMPVFYLPFLVNSIRKGRHSGFLRPNIDIGINSRAGRFIRGLGYYWATNDYTDFLLTSDFNENRSFRVHLDNRYKLRYVFDGFVRLNFYRDLATYRNEWTIESQHNQSFGKSASFASNIRLVSSDNAQTAMDQSEDIQRLVDRKIYSSGRFRKTWGGTSLNISATRNQVLNVSSPTETRVSMTFPSFSLNFPRASLWFGTKHKESERGFWESFLGSFHFSPNIRFTRATTESEARKKTTFTTGSSASFGQQQRLLFLDISPSVSMRWDYFKVLSDRINPDYKNLISSSAASNYKNEFSMSFSSGFGTKLYGTFYPRLGPLVGIRHTLNPTASYSYTPKITSRQRENRSVSYSLRNVIDLKVLSGGNEVKKNSVLVWNINGSYDPDSPRESRFSRISSSLRSSISNNLSLAMNNYYDPYKKEILSTDLSIGINLAGSFSYPGEWKIVEHEKVAAAKDEKETAPFDGRGARNVQSWSLRISYKYSVSGSELMRRVNSSIDLGGQMNLTKNWRVSYHGYYDIESHSFREQYYSLKRDLHCWQASFIHRRFGNSWSYYFQISIKAHPEIMWEKGVRGLRSFSRF
;
A
#
# COMPACT_ATOMS: atom_id res chain seq x y z
N MET A 1 -26.42 22.58 14.31
CA MET A 1 -27.24 22.43 15.55
C MET A 1 -26.30 22.11 16.71
N ARG A 2 -26.67 22.44 17.96
CA ARG A 2 -25.77 22.64 19.12
C ARG A 2 -25.00 21.39 19.62
N MET A 3 -23.75 21.64 20.08
CA MET A 3 -23.09 21.20 21.35
C MET A 3 -22.96 19.68 21.69
N SER A 4 -21.96 19.18 22.44
CA SER A 4 -20.60 19.66 22.82
C SER A 4 -19.85 18.60 23.66
N LEU A 5 -18.53 18.76 23.83
CA LEU A 5 -17.63 18.27 24.92
C LEU A 5 -16.88 16.90 24.81
N HIS A 6 -15.54 17.05 24.84
CA HIS A 6 -14.50 16.27 25.57
C HIS A 6 -13.87 14.96 25.06
N ARG A 7 -12.67 15.11 24.44
CA ARG A 7 -11.32 14.69 24.95
C ARG A 7 -11.29 13.47 25.92
N ILE A 8 -10.54 12.37 25.73
CA ILE A 8 -9.08 12.23 25.46
C ILE A 8 -8.71 10.78 25.08
N THR A 9 -7.60 10.62 24.36
CA THR A 9 -6.97 9.35 23.88
C THR A 9 -6.22 8.55 24.95
N ILE A 10 -6.28 7.20 24.92
CA ILE A 10 -5.16 6.30 25.31
C ILE A 10 -5.16 5.03 24.43
N THR A 11 -3.97 4.61 23.97
CA THR A 11 -3.71 3.24 23.48
C THR A 11 -2.37 2.71 24.01
N SER A 12 -2.32 1.38 24.22
CA SER A 12 -1.16 0.46 24.20
C SER A 12 -0.74 -0.29 25.49
N ARG A 13 -0.72 -1.64 25.30
CA ARG A 13 0.16 -2.73 25.77
C ARG A 13 0.82 -2.77 27.19
N ARG A 14 0.46 -3.85 27.89
CA ARG A 14 1.20 -4.75 28.83
C ARG A 14 2.65 -5.12 28.39
N PHE A 15 3.61 -5.66 29.20
CA PHE A 15 3.67 -6.26 30.56
C PHE A 15 5.14 -6.24 31.14
N PHE A 16 5.33 -5.83 32.42
CA PHE A 16 6.22 -6.26 33.57
C PHE A 16 7.43 -7.27 33.45
N PRO A 17 8.27 -7.56 34.52
CA PRO A 17 8.48 -6.96 35.88
C PRO A 17 9.96 -6.94 36.49
N VAL A 18 10.09 -6.59 37.80
CA VAL A 18 11.19 -6.89 38.80
C VAL A 18 12.51 -6.08 38.63
N SER A 19 13.28 -5.52 39.59
CA SER A 19 13.37 -5.43 41.09
C SER A 19 14.32 -4.25 41.50
N THR A 20 14.57 -3.83 42.75
CA THR A 20 13.83 -3.74 44.05
C THR A 20 14.71 -3.01 45.10
N LEU A 21 14.13 -2.06 45.86
CA LEU A 21 14.60 -1.35 47.08
C LEU A 21 15.91 -0.52 47.13
N VAL A 22 15.72 0.69 47.66
CA VAL A 22 16.69 1.58 48.32
C VAL A 22 16.58 1.38 49.85
N PHE A 23 17.67 1.60 50.61
CA PHE A 23 17.54 2.02 52.02
C PHE A 23 18.59 3.09 52.40
N PHE A 24 18.24 3.92 53.37
CA PHE A 24 18.93 5.13 53.83
C PHE A 24 19.51 4.89 55.24
N LEU A 25 20.66 5.51 55.60
CA LEU A 25 20.84 6.38 56.78
C LEU A 25 22.31 6.80 57.04
N PHE A 26 22.53 7.61 58.09
CA PHE A 26 23.49 8.71 58.18
C PHE A 26 24.46 8.63 59.39
N LEU A 27 25.61 9.30 59.25
CA LEU A 27 26.39 10.05 60.28
C LEU A 27 27.36 9.37 61.30
N SER A 28 28.57 9.97 61.39
CA SER A 28 29.47 10.15 62.58
C SER A 28 30.15 8.92 63.25
N ALA A 29 31.32 9.02 63.92
CA ALA A 29 32.46 9.96 63.89
C ALA A 29 33.70 9.41 64.68
N GLN A 30 34.90 9.91 64.36
CA GLN A 30 36.15 9.99 65.17
C GLN A 30 36.79 8.78 65.91
N SER A 31 38.02 8.43 65.46
CA SER A 31 39.24 8.17 66.28
C SER A 31 39.33 6.85 67.12
N PRO A 32 40.50 6.45 67.72
CA PRO A 32 41.78 7.16 67.83
C PRO A 32 43.12 6.34 67.69
N GLN A 33 44.21 7.09 67.45
CA GLN A 33 45.60 7.01 68.02
C GLN A 33 46.50 5.75 68.12
N LYS A 34 47.82 6.03 67.88
CA LYS A 34 49.06 5.61 68.62
C LYS A 34 49.73 4.25 68.30
N ILE A 35 51.06 4.06 68.48
CA ILE A 35 52.31 4.90 68.49
C ILE A 35 53.53 3.91 68.50
N LEU A 36 54.76 4.42 68.28
CA LEU A 36 56.12 3.89 68.64
C LEU A 36 57.04 3.55 67.44
N ALA A 37 58.37 3.74 67.49
CA ALA A 37 59.24 4.62 68.30
C ALA A 37 60.73 4.59 67.85
N PHE A 38 61.42 5.74 68.03
CA PHE A 38 62.80 5.94 68.54
C PHE A 38 63.99 4.99 68.23
N SER A 39 65.11 5.57 67.78
CA SER A 39 66.26 6.04 68.60
C SER A 39 67.15 6.97 67.74
N VAL A 40 67.88 8.03 68.16
CA VAL A 40 68.48 8.58 69.41
C VAL A 40 69.95 8.19 69.68
N ALA A 41 70.73 9.21 70.07
CA ALA A 41 72.16 9.29 70.42
C ALA A 41 73.15 9.40 69.23
N GLY A 42 74.21 10.21 69.29
CA GLY A 42 74.63 11.15 70.35
C GLY A 42 76.03 11.76 70.08
N THR A 43 76.52 12.58 71.03
CA THR A 43 77.80 13.34 71.06
C THR A 43 77.97 14.46 70.02
N GLY A 44 78.66 15.58 70.30
CA GLY A 44 79.23 16.08 71.56
C GLY A 44 80.52 16.89 71.33
N THR A 45 80.59 18.12 71.85
CA THR A 45 81.73 19.08 71.77
C THR A 45 82.15 19.50 70.34
N ASP A 46 82.73 20.67 70.06
CA ASP A 46 83.37 21.65 70.95
C ASP A 46 83.13 23.11 70.47
N SER A 47 83.59 24.05 71.30
CA SER A 47 83.62 25.49 71.16
C SER A 47 84.24 26.06 69.86
N ALA A 48 83.55 27.04 69.28
CA ALA A 48 84.16 28.11 68.50
C ALA A 48 83.26 29.36 68.55
N SER A 49 83.62 30.33 69.37
CA SER A 49 82.99 31.65 69.39
C SER A 49 83.24 32.37 68.06
N VAL A 50 82.19 32.60 67.27
CA VAL A 50 82.19 33.58 66.19
C VAL A 50 81.43 34.81 66.69
N ASP A 51 82.17 35.91 66.82
CA ASP A 51 81.75 37.17 67.43
C ASP A 51 80.35 37.65 67.00
N THR A 52 79.42 37.67 67.95
CA THR A 52 78.16 38.44 67.86
C THR A 52 78.36 39.93 68.17
N THR A 53 79.61 40.42 68.16
CA THR A 53 79.99 41.80 68.46
C THR A 53 80.38 42.63 67.23
N LEU A 54 80.37 42.03 66.04
CA LEU A 54 80.74 42.68 64.77
C LEU A 54 79.64 43.59 64.20
N TYR A 55 79.05 44.43 65.06
CA TYR A 55 78.32 45.65 64.69
C TYR A 55 79.34 46.80 64.63
N GLU A 56 80.03 46.91 63.51
CA GLU A 56 81.08 47.92 63.32
C GLU A 56 80.51 49.12 62.55
N VAL A 57 80.48 50.29 63.19
CA VAL A 57 80.07 51.55 62.54
C VAL A 57 81.29 52.46 62.42
N SER A 58 81.68 52.74 61.18
CA SER A 58 82.88 53.50 60.83
C SER A 58 82.54 54.64 59.86
N ALA A 59 83.32 55.72 59.87
CA ALA A 59 83.24 56.85 58.94
C ALA A 59 84.58 57.61 58.96
N ALA A 60 84.93 58.36 57.91
CA ALA A 60 86.18 59.14 57.90
C ALA A 60 86.21 60.26 58.96
N ARG A 61 85.04 60.75 59.40
CA ARG A 61 84.89 61.64 60.55
C ARG A 61 83.74 61.17 61.44
N LEU A 62 84.08 60.90 62.70
CA LEU A 62 83.14 60.57 63.78
C LEU A 62 83.11 61.71 64.79
N LYS A 63 81.91 62.24 65.09
CA LYS A 63 81.71 63.27 66.11
C LYS A 63 80.70 62.76 67.14
N SER A 64 81.19 62.31 68.29
CA SER A 64 80.35 61.91 69.42
C SER A 64 79.81 63.14 70.13
N MET A 65 78.50 63.18 70.37
CA MET A 65 77.82 64.19 71.18
C MET A 65 76.77 63.52 72.08
N ILE A 66 76.42 64.17 73.18
CA ILE A 66 75.30 63.76 74.02
C ILE A 66 74.17 64.76 73.75
N ARG A 67 72.98 64.25 73.45
CA ARG A 67 71.77 65.06 73.26
C ARG A 67 70.59 64.29 73.84
N ASP A 68 69.87 64.93 74.74
CA ASP A 68 68.71 64.37 75.45
C ASP A 68 69.03 63.01 76.13
N ASP A 69 70.12 63.00 76.92
CA ASP A 69 70.72 61.85 77.62
C ASP A 69 71.09 60.62 76.76
N LYS A 70 71.03 60.75 75.43
CA LYS A 70 71.44 59.70 74.50
C LYS A 70 72.79 60.04 73.89
N ARG A 71 73.67 59.05 73.79
CA ARG A 71 74.90 59.17 73.01
C ARG A 71 74.56 59.09 71.54
N ILE A 72 74.87 60.15 70.81
CA ILE A 72 74.69 60.23 69.36
C ILE A 72 76.06 60.41 68.72
N VAL A 73 76.38 59.57 67.75
CA VAL A 73 77.58 59.67 66.94
C VAL A 73 77.17 60.15 65.56
N GLU A 74 77.52 61.40 65.25
CA GLU A 74 77.39 61.95 63.90
C GLU A 74 78.55 61.41 63.04
N LEU A 75 78.17 60.82 61.92
CA LEU A 75 79.03 60.08 61.00
C LEU A 75 79.06 60.84 59.67
N SER A 76 80.25 61.15 59.16
CA SER A 76 80.38 61.86 57.88
C SER A 76 81.62 61.46 57.10
N GLY A 77 81.51 61.49 55.77
CA GLY A 77 82.59 61.14 54.85
C GLY A 77 82.75 59.63 54.70
N GLY A 78 81.77 58.99 54.05
CA GLY A 78 81.81 57.55 53.76
C GLY A 78 81.56 56.71 55.00
N VAL A 79 80.34 56.78 55.52
CA VAL A 79 79.84 55.94 56.61
C VAL A 79 79.75 54.50 56.14
N LYS A 80 80.08 53.55 57.04
CA LYS A 80 79.97 52.12 56.81
C LYS A 80 79.59 51.39 58.10
N VAL A 81 78.39 50.82 58.10
CA VAL A 81 77.84 49.92 59.11
C VAL A 81 78.03 48.49 58.60
N LYS A 82 78.82 47.67 59.27
CA LYS A 82 78.84 46.22 59.07
C LYS A 82 78.08 45.54 60.19
N HIS A 83 77.24 44.57 59.86
CA HIS A 83 76.71 43.61 60.82
C HIS A 83 76.54 42.23 60.17
N LEU A 84 77.36 41.27 60.60
CA LEU A 84 77.47 39.94 60.00
C LEU A 84 77.75 40.05 58.48
N THR A 85 76.90 39.43 57.64
CA THR A 85 77.00 39.48 56.16
C THR A 85 76.52 40.79 55.53
N ALA A 86 75.89 41.69 56.31
CA ALA A 86 75.40 42.98 55.81
C ALA A 86 76.48 44.06 55.95
N SER A 87 76.70 44.81 54.87
CA SER A 87 77.53 46.02 54.82
C SER A 87 76.68 47.15 54.24
N ILE A 88 76.27 48.09 55.07
CA ILE A 88 75.53 49.28 54.69
C ILE A 88 76.48 50.47 54.66
N THR A 89 76.47 51.29 53.60
CA THR A 89 77.29 52.50 53.48
C THR A 89 76.42 53.72 53.13
N SER A 90 76.81 54.92 53.55
CA SER A 90 76.18 56.20 53.16
C SER A 90 77.18 57.35 53.21
N ASP A 91 76.83 58.54 52.73
CA ASP A 91 77.74 59.70 52.84
C ASP A 91 77.74 60.29 54.26
N ARG A 92 76.58 60.24 54.95
CA ARG A 92 76.37 60.71 56.33
C ARG A 92 75.46 59.78 57.13
N GLY A 93 75.46 59.92 58.46
CA GLY A 93 74.61 59.12 59.35
C GLY A 93 74.61 59.61 60.80
N LEU A 94 73.65 59.11 61.59
CA LEU A 94 73.54 59.26 63.03
C LEU A 94 73.44 57.86 63.64
N ASN A 95 74.49 57.41 64.31
CA ASN A 95 74.45 56.18 65.10
C ASN A 95 74.13 56.50 66.56
N TYR A 96 73.23 55.72 67.14
CA TYR A 96 72.87 55.70 68.55
C TYR A 96 73.44 54.40 69.11
N PRO A 97 74.67 54.40 69.68
CA PRO A 97 75.35 53.16 70.05
C PRO A 97 74.58 52.35 71.09
N ASP A 98 73.96 53.05 72.04
CA ASP A 98 73.26 52.47 73.19
C ASP A 98 71.91 51.85 72.81
N GLU A 99 71.32 52.27 71.68
CA GLU A 99 70.09 51.70 71.10
C GLU A 99 70.37 50.81 69.87
N ARG A 100 71.64 50.69 69.46
CA ARG A 100 72.12 50.00 68.25
C ARG A 100 71.36 50.39 66.97
N VAL A 101 70.86 51.62 66.90
CA VAL A 101 70.20 52.17 65.71
C VAL A 101 71.17 53.05 64.94
N THR A 102 71.29 52.85 63.63
CA THR A 102 71.96 53.82 62.75
C THR A 102 71.00 54.35 61.71
N TYR A 103 70.73 55.65 61.75
CA TYR A 103 70.07 56.39 60.67
C TYR A 103 71.15 56.81 59.67
N LEU A 104 70.87 56.65 58.39
CA LEU A 104 71.82 56.79 57.28
C LEU A 104 71.20 57.73 56.25
N TYR A 105 71.98 58.71 55.81
CA TYR A 105 71.52 59.79 54.93
C TYR A 105 72.49 59.96 53.76
N ASP A 106 71.90 60.20 52.59
CA ASP A 106 72.55 60.42 51.29
C ASP A 106 73.32 59.19 50.78
N ASN A 107 72.98 58.73 49.57
CA ASN A 107 73.63 57.60 48.88
C ASN A 107 73.74 56.32 49.72
N VAL A 108 72.69 55.97 50.48
CA VAL A 108 72.67 54.73 51.25
C VAL A 108 72.76 53.53 50.29
N ARG A 109 73.63 52.56 50.62
CA ARG A 109 73.80 51.31 49.88
C ARG A 109 73.89 50.13 50.84
N VAL A 110 73.05 49.12 50.69
CA VAL A 110 73.06 47.88 51.47
C VAL A 110 73.66 46.76 50.63
N LEU A 111 74.58 45.99 51.17
CA LEU A 111 75.13 44.77 50.59
C LEU A 111 74.94 43.63 51.58
N ASP A 112 74.03 42.68 51.34
CA ASP A 112 73.83 41.49 52.19
C ASP A 112 73.74 40.22 51.33
N GLY A 113 74.85 39.47 51.26
CA GLY A 113 75.00 38.33 50.35
C GLY A 113 74.96 38.75 48.87
N THR A 114 73.97 38.26 48.13
CA THR A 114 73.75 38.61 46.70
C THR A 114 72.90 39.87 46.50
N MET A 115 72.23 40.37 47.56
CA MET A 115 71.40 41.56 47.52
C MET A 115 72.26 42.83 47.58
N ARG A 116 72.02 43.75 46.64
CA ARG A 116 72.62 45.08 46.57
C ARG A 116 71.51 46.12 46.47
N THR A 117 71.25 46.87 47.53
CA THR A 117 70.24 47.93 47.53
C THR A 117 70.88 49.31 47.57
N ARG A 118 70.22 50.31 46.98
CA ARG A 118 70.53 51.74 47.12
C ARG A 118 69.26 52.48 47.54
N SER A 119 69.37 53.53 48.35
CA SER A 119 68.27 54.45 48.70
C SER A 119 68.81 55.83 49.08
N ASP A 120 67.92 56.82 49.19
CA ASP A 120 68.29 58.17 49.64
C ASP A 120 68.60 58.19 51.15
N THR A 121 67.81 57.44 51.92
CA THR A 121 67.97 57.28 53.37
C THR A 121 67.75 55.82 53.79
N GLY A 122 68.22 55.47 54.98
CA GLY A 122 68.03 54.14 55.55
C GLY A 122 68.18 54.14 57.06
N GLU A 123 67.64 53.11 57.71
CA GLU A 123 67.61 52.95 59.16
C GLU A 123 67.97 51.51 59.45
N TYR A 124 68.99 51.29 60.27
CA TYR A 124 69.40 49.94 60.66
C TYR A 124 69.25 49.73 62.16
N TYR A 125 68.36 48.83 62.53
CA TYR A 125 68.06 48.46 63.91
C TYR A 125 68.81 47.16 64.26
N GLY A 126 69.98 47.28 64.89
CA GLY A 126 70.85 46.15 65.20
C GLY A 126 70.18 45.09 66.09
N ASP A 127 69.47 45.50 67.15
CA ASP A 127 68.84 44.56 68.11
C ASP A 127 67.59 43.84 67.57
N ARG A 128 66.97 44.38 66.51
CA ARG A 128 65.82 43.73 65.83
C ARG A 128 66.22 43.06 64.52
N ASP A 129 67.47 43.26 64.09
CA ASP A 129 68.02 42.87 62.80
C ASP A 129 67.15 43.31 61.59
N VAL A 130 66.60 44.52 61.68
CA VAL A 130 65.73 45.12 60.64
C VAL A 130 66.48 46.22 59.89
N ILE A 131 66.48 46.14 58.57
CA ILE A 131 66.91 47.21 57.65
C ILE A 131 65.67 47.88 57.08
N VAL A 132 65.57 49.20 57.20
CA VAL A 132 64.55 50.04 56.54
C VAL A 132 65.25 50.96 55.54
N MET A 133 64.72 51.11 54.34
CA MET A 133 65.28 51.92 53.25
C MET A 133 64.18 52.82 52.71
N LYS A 134 64.42 54.13 52.61
CA LYS A 134 63.38 55.12 52.25
C LYS A 134 63.92 56.10 51.19
N GLY A 135 63.11 56.39 50.18
CA GLY A 135 63.44 57.27 49.06
C GLY A 135 64.25 56.55 47.97
N HIS A 136 63.72 56.55 46.75
CA HIS A 136 64.32 55.97 45.53
C HIS A 136 65.04 54.63 45.75
N VAL A 137 64.37 53.69 46.43
CA VAL A 137 64.95 52.39 46.76
C VAL A 137 65.14 51.60 45.46
N SER A 138 66.34 51.09 45.24
CA SER A 138 66.73 50.28 44.09
C SER A 138 67.51 49.08 44.56
N LEU A 139 66.87 47.91 44.60
CA LEU A 139 67.43 46.61 44.99
C LEU A 139 67.79 45.79 43.76
N VAL A 140 68.98 45.20 43.76
CA VAL A 140 69.45 44.24 42.76
C VAL A 140 69.85 42.96 43.49
N ASP A 141 69.16 41.86 43.25
CA ASP A 141 69.53 40.54 43.76
C ASP A 141 69.62 39.54 42.61
N ARG A 142 70.83 39.04 42.35
CA ARG A 142 71.20 38.23 41.18
C ARG A 142 70.81 38.92 39.85
N ASN A 143 69.72 38.48 39.23
CA ASN A 143 69.21 38.97 37.94
C ASN A 143 67.88 39.75 38.08
N VAL A 144 67.44 40.04 39.31
CA VAL A 144 66.20 40.77 39.59
C VAL A 144 66.53 42.18 40.07
N ILE A 145 65.93 43.19 39.45
CA ILE A 145 66.03 44.61 39.79
C ILE A 145 64.66 45.10 40.26
N LEU A 146 64.56 45.52 41.52
CA LEU A 146 63.36 46.07 42.15
C LEU A 146 63.56 47.54 42.47
N HIS A 147 62.57 48.37 42.14
CA HIS A 147 62.47 49.77 42.56
C HIS A 147 61.23 49.97 43.44
N CYS A 148 61.32 50.78 44.50
CA CYS A 148 60.18 51.19 45.34
C CYS A 148 60.48 52.45 46.17
N ASP A 149 59.49 53.00 46.87
CA ASP A 149 59.67 54.16 47.75
C ASP A 149 60.18 53.77 49.16
N LEU A 150 59.74 52.61 49.65
CA LEU A 150 60.06 52.05 50.97
C LEU A 150 60.40 50.56 50.86
N GLY A 151 61.49 50.13 51.49
CA GLY A 151 61.85 48.71 51.60
C GLY A 151 62.27 48.36 53.02
N GLU A 152 61.53 47.45 53.66
CA GLU A 152 61.88 46.85 54.96
C GLU A 152 62.38 45.42 54.76
N TYR A 153 63.41 45.02 55.49
CA TYR A 153 63.92 43.65 55.53
C TYR A 153 64.22 43.24 56.97
N ASP A 154 63.35 42.39 57.52
CA ASP A 154 63.53 41.70 58.79
C ASP A 154 64.43 40.49 58.55
N ARG A 155 65.71 40.59 58.96
CA ARG A 155 66.73 39.56 58.70
C ARG A 155 66.52 38.34 59.58
N ALA A 156 65.97 38.51 60.78
CA ALA A 156 65.70 37.43 61.73
C ALA A 156 64.55 36.52 61.27
N ARG A 157 63.47 37.12 60.74
CA ARG A 157 62.38 36.37 60.09
C ARG A 157 62.62 36.08 58.60
N ARG A 158 63.67 36.68 58.01
CA ARG A 158 64.00 36.62 56.58
C ARG A 158 62.85 37.08 55.67
N LEU A 159 62.08 38.05 56.14
CA LEU A 159 60.91 38.61 55.45
C LEU A 159 61.24 40.02 54.95
N ALA A 160 61.14 40.23 53.63
CA ALA A 160 61.22 41.56 53.03
C ALA A 160 59.82 42.10 52.72
N THR A 161 59.58 43.39 52.91
CA THR A 161 58.35 44.09 52.53
C THR A 161 58.70 45.38 51.80
N PHE A 162 58.28 45.50 50.55
CA PHE A 162 58.55 46.64 49.67
C PHE A 162 57.24 47.33 49.34
N THR A 163 57.18 48.66 49.46
CA THR A 163 55.94 49.45 49.40
C THR A 163 56.16 50.75 48.63
N GLY A 164 55.18 51.17 47.83
CA GLY A 164 55.17 52.43 47.10
C GLY A 164 55.94 52.36 45.76
N ASN A 165 55.31 52.85 44.69
CA ASN A 165 55.82 52.89 43.31
C ASN A 165 56.60 51.64 42.86
N LEU A 166 56.11 50.45 43.24
CA LEU A 166 56.92 49.24 43.13
C LEU A 166 56.99 48.75 41.68
N ARG A 167 58.22 48.61 41.18
CA ARG A 167 58.55 47.98 39.89
C ARG A 167 59.67 46.96 40.07
N LEU A 168 59.32 45.69 40.07
CA LEU A 168 60.26 44.57 39.95
C LEU A 168 60.47 44.24 38.47
N SER A 169 61.70 43.90 38.08
CA SER A 169 62.05 43.50 36.72
C SER A 169 63.10 42.39 36.73
N ASP A 170 62.98 41.44 35.81
CA ASP A 170 63.99 40.41 35.53
C ASP A 170 64.45 40.49 34.06
N SER A 171 65.08 39.44 33.54
CA SER A 171 65.58 39.40 32.16
C SER A 171 64.50 39.48 31.06
N THR A 172 63.22 39.23 31.37
CA THR A 172 62.13 39.18 30.38
C THR A 172 60.80 39.80 30.86
N ARG A 173 60.66 40.04 32.17
CA ARG A 173 59.39 40.43 32.82
C ARG A 173 59.53 41.68 33.66
N VAL A 174 58.41 42.40 33.81
CA VAL A 174 58.24 43.54 34.70
C VAL A 174 56.96 43.34 35.52
N LEU A 175 57.06 43.42 36.85
CA LEU A 175 55.97 43.30 37.80
C LEU A 175 55.78 44.63 38.55
N TYR A 176 54.59 45.18 38.48
CA TYR A 176 54.13 46.32 39.27
C TYR A 176 53.23 45.85 40.42
N ALA A 177 53.27 46.54 41.55
CA ALA A 177 52.38 46.32 42.70
C ALA A 177 52.34 47.58 43.60
N ASP A 178 51.40 47.65 44.55
CA ASP A 178 51.46 48.67 45.62
C ASP A 178 52.36 48.20 46.77
N THR A 179 52.43 46.88 46.98
CA THR A 179 53.26 46.23 48.01
C THR A 179 53.67 44.82 47.56
N ILE A 180 54.92 44.42 47.79
CA ILE A 180 55.37 43.01 47.70
C ILE A 180 55.97 42.58 49.03
N ARG A 181 55.52 41.44 49.54
CA ARG A 181 56.11 40.73 50.68
C ARG A 181 56.84 39.50 50.17
N TYR A 182 58.12 39.34 50.50
CA TYR A 182 58.93 38.22 50.08
C TYR A 182 59.47 37.47 51.31
N ASP A 183 58.95 36.26 51.53
CA ASP A 183 59.40 35.36 52.60
C ASP A 183 60.46 34.39 52.06
N ARG A 184 61.69 34.53 52.55
CA ARG A 184 62.84 33.71 52.14
C ARG A 184 62.91 32.34 52.82
N ASN A 185 61.96 32.00 53.70
CA ASN A 185 61.85 30.65 54.28
C ASN A 185 60.92 29.76 53.46
N THR A 186 59.89 30.36 52.85
CA THR A 186 58.92 29.67 51.96
C THR A 186 59.16 29.97 50.47
N ASP A 187 60.15 30.80 50.15
CA ASP A 187 60.50 31.24 48.80
C ASP A 187 59.32 31.87 48.03
N ALA A 188 58.39 32.49 48.78
CA ALA A 188 57.12 33.01 48.29
C ALA A 188 57.12 34.55 48.22
N ALA A 189 56.76 35.08 47.04
CA ALA A 189 56.53 36.51 46.81
C ALA A 189 55.02 36.78 46.70
N GLU A 190 54.47 37.53 47.66
CA GLU A 190 53.06 37.89 47.75
C GLU A 190 52.89 39.39 47.43
N ALA A 191 52.21 39.69 46.31
CA ALA A 191 51.99 41.02 45.79
C ALA A 191 50.55 41.48 46.07
N PHE A 192 50.39 42.74 46.51
CA PHE A 192 49.11 43.36 46.87
C PHE A 192 48.87 44.66 46.09
N GLY A 193 47.59 44.99 45.90
CA GLY A 193 47.19 46.28 45.33
C GLY A 193 47.10 46.23 43.81
N HIS A 194 47.70 47.20 43.11
CA HIS A 194 47.75 47.22 41.63
C HIS A 194 48.77 46.22 41.06
N VAL A 195 48.51 44.92 41.23
CA VAL A 195 49.40 43.86 40.75
C VAL A 195 49.28 43.74 39.23
N VAL A 196 50.35 44.07 38.49
CA VAL A 196 50.41 43.94 37.03
C VAL A 196 51.76 43.35 36.61
N LEU A 197 51.75 42.10 36.14
CA LEU A 197 52.89 41.45 35.49
C LEU A 197 52.83 41.72 33.98
N ILE A 198 53.97 41.99 33.34
CA ILE A 198 54.15 42.13 31.89
C ILE A 198 55.34 41.25 31.49
N ASP A 199 55.17 40.40 30.49
CA ASP A 199 56.23 39.63 29.84
C ASP A 199 56.38 40.14 28.40
N GLU A 200 57.51 40.80 28.12
CA GLU A 200 57.74 41.45 26.82
C GLU A 200 58.21 40.48 25.73
N VAL A 201 58.70 39.31 26.13
CA VAL A 201 59.14 38.23 25.23
C VAL A 201 57.95 37.38 24.82
N GLU A 202 57.20 36.87 25.80
CA GLU A 202 55.99 36.07 25.61
C GLU A 202 54.75 36.92 25.28
N ASN A 203 54.89 38.25 25.24
CA ASN A 203 53.92 39.20 24.68
C ASN A 203 52.55 39.22 25.41
N TYR A 204 52.56 39.06 26.74
CA TYR A 204 51.35 39.07 27.58
C TYR A 204 51.51 39.96 28.82
N SER A 205 50.39 40.38 29.42
CA SER A 205 50.31 40.98 30.75
C SER A 205 49.21 40.33 31.58
N ILE A 206 49.37 40.32 32.90
CA ILE A 206 48.38 39.77 33.83
C ILE A 206 48.18 40.76 34.98
N ALA A 207 46.97 41.28 35.11
CA ALA A 207 46.58 42.23 36.16
C ALA A 207 45.65 41.57 37.19
N GLY A 208 45.74 41.98 38.46
CA GLY A 208 44.88 41.52 39.55
C GLY A 208 45.03 42.39 40.80
N LYS A 209 44.25 42.09 41.86
CA LYS A 209 44.34 42.83 43.14
C LYS A 209 45.31 42.19 44.17
N HIS A 210 45.69 40.94 43.92
CA HIS A 210 46.50 40.13 44.81
C HIS A 210 47.04 38.93 44.03
N GLY A 211 48.31 38.55 44.27
CA GLY A 211 48.90 37.37 43.66
C GLY A 211 50.10 36.85 44.44
N ILE A 212 50.34 35.55 44.37
CA ILE A 212 51.43 34.85 45.07
C ILE A 212 52.27 34.11 44.02
N TYR A 213 53.60 34.24 44.09
CA TYR A 213 54.54 33.47 43.29
C TYR A 213 55.50 32.69 44.19
N TYR A 214 55.40 31.37 44.15
CA TYR A 214 56.32 30.45 44.82
C TYR A 214 57.51 30.19 43.89
N THR A 215 58.67 30.76 44.20
CA THR A 215 59.83 30.73 43.29
C THR A 215 60.42 29.32 43.17
N THR A 216 60.46 28.55 44.27
CA THR A 216 60.95 27.16 44.30
C THR A 216 59.96 26.17 43.67
N GLU A 217 58.64 26.32 43.89
CA GLU A 217 57.63 25.50 43.19
C GLU A 217 57.37 25.96 41.74
N LYS A 218 57.90 27.12 41.32
CA LYS A 218 57.63 27.76 40.01
C LYS A 218 56.14 27.99 39.72
N ARG A 219 55.34 28.25 40.76
CA ARG A 219 53.87 28.43 40.66
C ARG A 219 53.43 29.84 41.00
N ALA A 220 52.63 30.44 40.12
CA ALA A 220 51.95 31.70 40.33
C ALA A 220 50.44 31.50 40.55
N PHE A 221 49.85 32.30 41.43
CA PHE A 221 48.42 32.37 41.71
C PHE A 221 47.97 33.83 41.71
N ILE A 222 46.81 34.13 41.12
CA ILE A 222 46.16 35.44 41.20
C ILE A 222 44.70 35.19 41.56
N ASP A 223 44.32 35.46 42.81
CA ASP A 223 43.08 34.98 43.43
C ASP A 223 41.94 36.02 43.43
N LYS A 224 42.25 37.29 43.14
CA LYS A 224 41.30 38.42 43.17
C LYS A 224 41.25 39.16 41.84
N SER A 225 40.22 38.82 41.05
CA SER A 225 39.86 39.48 39.79
C SER A 225 40.98 39.54 38.73
N PRO A 226 41.61 38.39 38.40
CA PRO A 226 42.63 38.34 37.36
C PRO A 226 42.08 38.70 35.98
N ILE A 227 42.88 39.48 35.24
CA ILE A 227 42.69 39.79 33.83
C ILE A 227 44.03 39.55 33.14
N LEU A 228 44.12 38.48 32.34
CA LEU A 228 45.24 38.25 31.44
C LEU A 228 44.95 38.93 30.10
N THR A 229 45.90 39.68 29.56
CA THR A 229 45.86 40.27 28.22
C THR A 229 47.03 39.71 27.42
N PHE A 230 46.79 39.12 26.26
CA PHE A 230 47.80 38.54 25.40
C PHE A 230 47.81 39.21 24.02
N ASP A 231 48.85 38.92 23.23
CA ASP A 231 49.14 39.59 21.97
C ASP A 231 49.30 41.12 22.13
N LEU A 232 50.05 41.57 23.14
CA LEU A 232 50.20 43.00 23.48
C LEU A 232 50.69 43.88 22.32
N LYS A 233 51.52 43.33 21.42
CA LYS A 233 52.03 43.95 20.19
C LYS A 233 51.04 43.94 19.01
N SER A 234 49.93 43.19 19.09
CA SER A 234 48.88 43.16 18.06
C SER A 234 47.96 44.38 18.17
N LYS A 235 47.30 44.74 17.05
CA LYS A 235 46.14 45.66 17.05
C LYS A 235 44.96 45.04 17.79
N GLU A 236 44.78 43.72 17.68
CA GLU A 236 43.72 42.96 18.35
C GLU A 236 44.31 42.16 19.51
N LYS A 237 44.22 42.75 20.70
CA LYS A 237 44.70 42.14 21.95
C LYS A 237 43.67 41.16 22.48
N GLY A 238 44.10 39.95 22.80
CA GLY A 238 43.26 38.97 23.46
C GLY A 238 43.14 39.26 24.96
N THR A 239 41.99 39.00 25.57
CA THR A 239 41.78 39.10 27.03
C THR A 239 41.13 37.85 27.58
N VAL A 240 41.54 37.42 28.78
CA VAL A 240 40.94 36.34 29.56
C VAL A 240 40.65 36.87 30.96
N LYS A 241 39.42 36.70 31.45
CA LYS A 241 38.97 37.08 32.79
C LYS A 241 38.43 35.86 33.51
N SER A 242 38.70 35.71 34.80
CA SER A 242 38.13 34.64 35.64
C SER A 242 37.99 35.11 37.10
N ARG A 243 37.50 34.23 38.00
CA ARG A 243 37.53 34.51 39.44
C ARG A 243 38.95 34.43 39.99
N TRP A 244 39.71 33.41 39.59
CA TRP A 244 41.12 33.23 39.93
C TRP A 244 41.88 32.53 38.80
N MET A 245 43.20 32.73 38.75
CA MET A 245 44.12 32.08 37.82
C MET A 245 45.28 31.43 38.58
N LYS A 246 45.78 30.32 38.03
CA LYS A 246 47.01 29.63 38.48
C LYS A 246 47.88 29.37 37.25
N PHE A 247 49.18 29.60 37.36
CA PHE A 247 50.17 29.26 36.35
C PHE A 247 51.23 28.37 36.97
N ASP A 248 51.40 27.17 36.44
CA ASP A 248 52.54 26.31 36.74
C ASP A 248 53.60 26.52 35.66
N THR A 249 54.66 27.25 35.99
CA THR A 249 55.67 27.68 35.01
C THR A 249 56.77 26.63 34.79
N ALA A 250 56.79 25.55 35.58
CA ALA A 250 57.60 24.37 35.31
C ALA A 250 56.95 23.51 34.21
N GLU A 251 55.66 23.18 34.39
CA GLU A 251 54.89 22.37 33.43
C GLU A 251 54.41 23.18 32.21
N ARG A 252 54.47 24.52 32.28
CA ARG A 252 53.85 25.48 31.35
C ARG A 252 52.33 25.26 31.18
N ILE A 253 51.63 25.08 32.30
CA ILE A 253 50.17 24.91 32.33
C ILE A 253 49.51 26.09 33.03
N GLY A 254 48.56 26.73 32.36
CA GLY A 254 47.72 27.80 32.91
C GLY A 254 46.31 27.32 33.21
N TYR A 255 45.74 27.75 34.33
CA TYR A 255 44.36 27.47 34.74
C TYR A 255 43.64 28.79 34.98
N ALA A 256 42.46 28.97 34.39
CA ALA A 256 41.52 30.03 34.70
C ALA A 256 40.24 29.37 35.22
N ILE A 257 39.80 29.69 36.45
CA ILE A 257 38.73 28.93 37.12
C ILE A 257 37.60 29.84 37.61
N ARG A 258 36.37 29.35 37.38
CA ARG A 258 35.05 30.00 37.58
C ARG A 258 34.82 31.27 36.77
N ASN A 259 33.73 31.27 36.00
CA ASN A 259 33.26 32.39 35.18
C ASN A 259 34.34 32.93 34.24
N VAL A 260 34.93 32.02 33.45
CA VAL A 260 35.97 32.36 32.48
C VAL A 260 35.32 33.01 31.26
N ARG A 261 35.82 34.18 30.89
CA ARG A 261 35.40 34.90 29.68
C ARG A 261 36.62 35.35 28.89
N MET A 262 36.67 34.94 27.63
CA MET A 262 37.75 35.21 26.68
C MET A 262 37.23 36.07 25.53
N VAL A 263 38.03 37.05 25.08
CA VAL A 263 37.69 37.92 23.94
C VAL A 263 38.96 38.23 23.14
N LYS A 264 38.96 38.00 21.82
CA LYS A 264 40.01 38.43 20.87
C LYS A 264 39.32 38.73 19.53
N GLY A 265 39.47 39.95 19.01
CA GLY A 265 38.75 40.38 17.80
C GLY A 265 37.23 40.28 17.96
N GLU A 266 36.56 39.69 16.97
CA GLU A 266 35.14 39.31 17.08
C GLU A 266 34.89 38.04 17.90
N THR A 267 35.92 37.23 18.16
CA THR A 267 35.80 35.98 18.89
C THR A 267 35.58 36.22 20.38
N ARG A 268 34.57 35.55 20.93
CA ARG A 268 34.20 35.55 22.35
C ARG A 268 33.96 34.12 22.81
N ALA A 269 34.48 33.73 23.96
CA ALA A 269 34.20 32.41 24.56
C ALA A 269 33.92 32.54 26.06
N GLU A 270 32.88 31.86 26.54
CA GLU A 270 32.48 31.81 27.94
C GLU A 270 32.38 30.35 28.42
N CYS A 271 32.94 30.05 29.59
CA CYS A 271 32.89 28.72 30.20
C CYS A 271 33.05 28.81 31.74
N ASP A 272 32.83 27.70 32.46
CA ASP A 272 33.11 27.72 33.90
C ASP A 272 34.62 27.82 34.16
N SER A 273 35.40 26.96 33.53
CA SER A 273 36.85 26.84 33.78
C SER A 273 37.59 26.51 32.48
N ALA A 274 38.83 26.96 32.35
CA ALA A 274 39.68 26.74 31.18
C ALA A 274 41.11 26.37 31.59
N VAL A 275 41.76 25.54 30.79
CA VAL A 275 43.14 25.10 30.98
C VAL A 275 43.91 25.25 29.67
N ILE A 276 45.11 25.83 29.73
CA ILE A 276 46.03 25.96 28.61
C ILE A 276 47.30 25.13 28.89
N TYR A 277 47.67 24.28 27.94
CA TYR A 277 48.87 23.45 27.95
C TYR A 277 49.85 24.00 26.91
N SER A 278 50.66 24.98 27.31
CA SER A 278 51.45 25.77 26.34
C SER A 278 52.54 24.98 25.63
N ASN A 279 52.99 23.84 26.19
CA ASN A 279 53.91 22.91 25.54
C ASN A 279 53.24 22.01 24.49
N GLU A 280 51.92 21.82 24.57
CA GLU A 280 51.16 20.91 23.68
C GLU A 280 50.36 21.67 22.62
N GLY A 281 50.27 23.00 22.71
CA GLY A 281 49.44 23.81 21.81
C GLY A 281 47.93 23.63 22.08
N ILE A 282 47.52 23.29 23.31
CA ILE A 282 46.12 22.94 23.63
C ILE A 282 45.48 23.95 24.58
N VAL A 283 44.25 24.38 24.28
CA VAL A 283 43.34 25.04 25.23
C VAL A 283 42.06 24.21 25.40
N ASP A 284 41.79 23.72 26.60
CA ASP A 284 40.55 23.03 26.96
C ASP A 284 39.61 23.96 27.75
N LEU A 285 38.36 24.08 27.32
CA LEU A 285 37.26 24.78 28.01
C LEU A 285 36.26 23.78 28.59
N PHE A 286 35.85 24.00 29.84
CA PHE A 286 35.01 23.10 30.62
C PHE A 286 33.77 23.80 31.19
N GLY A 287 32.72 23.02 31.45
CA GLY A 287 31.51 23.49 32.12
C GLY A 287 30.55 24.21 31.18
N SER A 288 30.15 23.54 30.11
CA SER A 288 29.24 24.07 29.07
C SER A 288 29.79 25.28 28.28
N PRO A 289 31.00 25.20 27.69
CA PRO A 289 31.56 26.28 26.90
C PRO A 289 30.65 26.72 25.76
N TYR A 290 30.56 28.03 25.59
CA TYR A 290 29.87 28.70 24.49
C TYR A 290 30.84 29.70 23.84
N ALA A 291 31.07 29.56 22.54
CA ALA A 291 31.94 30.44 21.77
C ALA A 291 31.20 31.04 20.58
N THR A 292 31.53 32.27 20.20
CA THR A 292 31.01 32.95 19.01
C THR A 292 32.12 33.66 18.27
N ASN A 293 32.07 33.65 16.94
CA ASN A 293 32.93 34.45 16.06
C ASN A 293 32.09 34.96 14.89
N GLY A 294 32.00 36.28 14.70
CA GLY A 294 31.08 36.91 13.74
C GLY A 294 29.63 36.40 13.86
N GLN A 295 29.15 35.73 12.81
CA GLN A 295 27.80 35.14 12.74
C GLN A 295 27.71 33.69 13.24
N SER A 296 28.85 33.07 13.57
CA SER A 296 28.96 31.67 13.97
C SER A 296 28.99 31.50 15.48
N SER A 297 28.37 30.43 15.98
CA SER A 297 28.25 30.09 17.40
C SER A 297 28.44 28.59 17.62
N MET A 298 29.13 28.23 18.70
CA MET A 298 29.53 26.87 19.06
C MET A 298 29.20 26.60 20.52
N LYS A 299 28.64 25.42 20.81
CA LYS A 299 28.33 24.99 22.18
C LYS A 299 28.56 23.48 22.34
N GLY A 300 29.12 23.08 23.47
CA GLY A 300 29.28 21.67 23.87
C GLY A 300 29.38 21.53 25.39
N LYS A 301 29.64 20.33 25.93
CA LYS A 301 30.00 20.20 27.37
C LYS A 301 31.46 20.54 27.66
N ARG A 302 32.33 20.27 26.68
CA ARG A 302 33.75 20.58 26.61
C ARG A 302 34.04 21.09 25.19
N MET A 303 35.07 21.92 25.06
CA MET A 303 35.55 22.43 23.78
C MET A 303 37.07 22.52 23.88
N ARG A 304 37.77 22.01 22.87
CA ARG A 304 39.24 22.00 22.80
C ARG A 304 39.69 22.77 21.57
N PHE A 305 40.70 23.62 21.72
CA PHE A 305 41.39 24.30 20.63
C PHE A 305 42.80 23.74 20.55
N LEU A 306 43.26 23.39 19.35
CA LEU A 306 44.64 23.08 19.06
C LEU A 306 45.21 24.23 18.23
N TYR A 307 46.36 24.75 18.65
CA TYR A 307 47.03 25.88 18.02
C TYR A 307 48.52 25.58 17.78
N ASP A 308 49.02 26.05 16.66
CA ASP A 308 50.41 25.89 16.20
C ASP A 308 50.89 27.22 15.60
N ASP A 309 52.14 27.59 15.85
CA ASP A 309 52.73 28.92 15.53
C ASP A 309 51.84 30.14 15.90
N LYS A 310 51.01 30.00 16.94
CA LYS A 310 50.02 30.96 17.47
C LYS A 310 48.72 31.12 16.67
N GLU A 311 48.48 30.27 15.67
CA GLU A 311 47.20 30.17 14.96
C GLU A 311 46.40 28.93 15.42
N VAL A 312 45.07 29.03 15.51
CA VAL A 312 44.22 27.86 15.76
C VAL A 312 44.12 27.01 14.50
N LYS A 313 44.50 25.74 14.57
CA LYS A 313 44.44 24.78 13.46
C LYS A 313 43.24 23.84 13.56
N GLU A 314 42.76 23.56 14.77
CA GLU A 314 41.65 22.63 14.98
C GLU A 314 40.81 23.00 16.22
N ILE A 315 39.49 22.80 16.14
CA ILE A 315 38.55 22.95 17.25
C ILE A 315 37.72 21.67 17.40
N ILE A 316 37.76 21.04 18.57
CA ILE A 316 37.10 19.78 18.87
C ILE A 316 36.00 20.00 19.94
N LEU A 317 34.78 19.57 19.65
CA LEU A 317 33.64 19.52 20.56
C LEU A 317 33.29 18.04 20.82
N PRO A 318 33.97 17.34 21.75
CA PRO A 318 33.91 15.88 21.87
C PRO A 318 32.65 15.33 22.59
N ASP A 319 31.75 16.20 23.03
CA ASP A 319 30.61 15.85 23.88
C ASP A 319 29.38 16.69 23.52
N LYS A 320 28.53 16.16 22.64
CA LYS A 320 27.26 16.76 22.19
C LYS A 320 27.44 18.17 21.65
N GLY A 321 28.32 18.30 20.65
CA GLY A 321 28.57 19.56 19.96
C GLY A 321 27.33 20.06 19.21
N LYS A 322 27.13 21.38 19.22
CA LYS A 322 26.28 22.11 18.29
C LYS A 322 27.05 23.30 17.72
N LEU A 323 27.15 23.36 16.40
CA LEU A 323 27.56 24.53 15.64
C LEU A 323 26.29 25.19 15.05
N SER A 324 26.25 26.52 15.00
CA SER A 324 25.13 27.26 14.38
C SER A 324 25.62 28.58 13.82
N GLN A 325 25.28 28.87 12.57
CA GLN A 325 25.69 30.04 11.81
C GLN A 325 24.45 30.82 11.34
N LYS A 326 24.40 32.11 11.68
CA LYS A 326 23.33 32.99 11.22
C LYS A 326 23.59 33.43 9.77
N PRO A 327 22.55 33.57 8.93
CA PRO A 327 22.73 34.08 7.57
C PRO A 327 23.23 35.52 7.56
N SER A 328 24.04 35.87 6.56
CA SER A 328 24.43 37.25 6.27
C SER A 328 23.20 38.12 6.00
N LYS A 329 23.22 39.38 6.47
CA LYS A 329 22.11 40.35 6.32
C LYS A 329 21.62 40.40 4.86
N GLY A 330 20.39 39.96 4.60
CA GLY A 330 19.77 40.10 3.27
C GLY A 330 18.76 39.01 2.86
N SER A 331 18.68 37.85 3.54
CA SER A 331 17.76 36.78 3.12
C SER A 331 16.61 36.53 4.13
N PRO A 332 15.37 36.96 3.84
CA PRO A 332 14.22 36.76 4.74
C PRO A 332 13.69 35.31 4.79
N TRP A 333 14.26 34.40 3.99
CA TRP A 333 13.83 33.00 3.82
C TRP A 333 14.88 31.96 4.28
N ARG A 334 16.03 32.41 4.81
CA ARG A 334 17.07 31.52 5.35
C ARG A 334 17.02 31.54 6.88
N GLU A 335 16.80 30.38 7.48
CA GLU A 335 16.96 30.12 8.91
C GLU A 335 18.45 30.01 9.29
N ASP A 336 18.77 30.04 10.58
CA ASP A 336 20.12 29.75 11.08
C ASP A 336 20.56 28.34 10.64
N SER A 337 21.65 28.22 9.88
CA SER A 337 22.22 26.90 9.54
C SER A 337 22.81 26.27 10.80
N TRP A 338 22.62 24.97 11.02
CA TRP A 338 23.11 24.31 12.23
C TRP A 338 23.50 22.86 12.01
N ILE A 339 24.47 22.42 12.83
CA ILE A 339 25.04 21.08 12.81
C ILE A 339 25.10 20.57 14.25
N LYS A 340 24.78 19.29 14.47
CA LYS A 340 24.89 18.58 15.74
C LYS A 340 25.50 17.20 15.53
N GLY A 341 26.21 16.72 16.55
CA GLY A 341 26.63 15.32 16.66
C GLY A 341 27.16 15.01 18.06
N ASP A 342 27.56 13.77 18.28
CA ASP A 342 28.19 13.35 19.53
C ASP A 342 29.61 13.95 19.65
N SER A 343 30.39 13.94 18.56
CA SER A 343 31.62 14.73 18.37
C SER A 343 31.52 15.64 17.13
N ILE A 344 32.12 16.83 17.20
CA ILE A 344 32.37 17.72 16.04
C ILE A 344 33.84 18.15 16.07
N GLU A 345 34.54 17.95 14.96
CA GLU A 345 35.92 18.39 14.70
C GLU A 345 35.89 19.43 13.57
N ILE A 346 36.53 20.58 13.78
CA ILE A 346 36.57 21.70 12.83
C ILE A 346 38.04 21.97 12.52
N PHE A 347 38.43 21.81 11.26
CA PHE A 347 39.78 22.07 10.76
C PHE A 347 39.86 23.47 10.17
N LEU A 348 40.92 24.20 10.50
CA LEU A 348 41.15 25.58 10.07
C LEU A 348 42.46 25.72 9.30
N SER A 349 42.42 26.53 8.25
CA SER A 349 43.57 26.89 7.42
C SER A 349 43.59 28.41 7.26
N ASN A 350 44.71 29.06 7.61
CA ASN A 350 44.85 30.52 7.65
C ASN A 350 43.72 31.21 8.44
N GLU A 351 43.39 30.68 9.63
CA GLU A 351 42.27 31.09 10.51
C GLU A 351 40.85 30.98 9.91
N LYS A 352 40.68 30.50 8.67
CA LYS A 352 39.39 30.18 8.04
C LYS A 352 39.00 28.71 8.25
N VAL A 353 37.70 28.41 8.22
CA VAL A 353 37.21 27.02 8.23
C VAL A 353 37.48 26.35 6.89
N ASP A 354 38.24 25.26 6.91
CA ASP A 354 38.51 24.39 5.74
C ASP A 354 37.50 23.23 5.68
N SER A 355 37.34 22.51 6.79
CA SER A 355 36.42 21.37 6.83
C SER A 355 35.91 21.08 8.24
N VAL A 356 34.75 20.40 8.31
CA VAL A 356 34.07 20.03 9.55
C VAL A 356 33.69 18.55 9.46
N MET A 357 34.17 17.74 10.41
CA MET A 357 33.79 16.35 10.56
C MET A 357 32.89 16.19 11.79
N ILE A 358 31.79 15.45 11.64
CA ILE A 358 30.82 15.17 12.70
C ILE A 358 30.65 13.67 12.80
N VAL A 359 30.71 13.14 14.03
CA VAL A 359 30.65 11.70 14.28
C VAL A 359 29.62 11.41 15.37
N GLY A 360 28.77 10.41 15.13
CA GLY A 360 27.72 9.97 16.04
C GLY A 360 26.49 10.89 16.00
N SER A 361 25.30 10.28 15.84
CA SER A 361 23.99 10.96 15.93
C SER A 361 23.92 12.25 15.10
N CYS A 362 24.48 12.26 13.88
CA CYS A 362 24.71 13.48 13.14
C CYS A 362 23.39 14.04 12.58
N GLU A 363 23.12 15.31 12.85
CA GLU A 363 22.01 16.09 12.27
C GLU A 363 22.55 17.40 11.71
N ALA A 364 22.19 17.75 10.48
CA ALA A 364 22.53 19.03 9.88
C ALA A 364 21.32 19.66 9.18
N MET A 365 21.20 20.97 9.30
CA MET A 365 20.36 21.80 8.45
C MET A 365 21.24 22.88 7.82
N TYR A 366 21.32 22.86 6.49
CA TYR A 366 22.16 23.77 5.71
C TYR A 366 21.44 24.22 4.44
N TYR A 367 21.96 25.28 3.83
CA TYR A 367 21.47 25.82 2.57
C TYR A 367 22.48 25.45 1.47
N PRO A 368 22.11 24.56 0.54
CA PRO A 368 22.91 24.27 -0.65
C PRO A 368 23.26 25.55 -1.43
N ILE A 369 24.35 25.53 -2.18
CA ILE A 369 24.72 26.67 -3.02
C ILE A 369 23.81 26.70 -4.24
N GLU A 370 23.23 27.87 -4.48
CA GLU A 370 22.34 28.15 -5.60
C GLU A 370 23.11 29.00 -6.60
N THR A 371 23.58 28.37 -7.69
CA THR A 371 24.35 29.09 -8.73
C THR A 371 23.45 30.07 -9.49
N ASP A 372 22.18 29.72 -9.64
CA ASP A 372 21.12 30.57 -10.17
C ASP A 372 20.21 31.08 -9.04
N ARG A 373 20.10 32.41 -8.89
CA ARG A 373 19.29 33.09 -7.85
C ARG A 373 17.77 33.01 -8.10
N SER A 374 17.33 32.15 -9.03
CA SER A 374 15.93 31.84 -9.32
C SER A 374 15.32 30.81 -8.37
N LYS A 375 16.12 30.15 -7.52
CA LYS A 375 15.71 29.06 -6.62
C LYS A 375 16.05 29.38 -5.18
N VAL A 376 15.21 28.94 -4.24
CA VAL A 376 15.51 28.91 -2.79
C VAL A 376 15.30 27.50 -2.28
N SER A 377 16.26 26.96 -1.55
CA SER A 377 16.31 25.57 -1.13
C SER A 377 17.03 25.39 0.21
N ASN A 378 16.66 24.34 0.95
CA ASN A 378 17.39 23.89 2.12
C ASN A 378 17.45 22.37 2.19
N ASP A 379 18.47 21.87 2.87
CA ASP A 379 18.64 20.45 3.12
C ASP A 379 18.65 20.16 4.61
N PHE A 380 17.81 19.21 5.03
CA PHE A 380 17.91 18.59 6.34
C PHE A 380 18.42 17.16 6.20
N SER A 381 19.58 16.89 6.78
CA SER A 381 20.31 15.64 6.62
C SER A 381 20.62 14.96 7.96
N THR A 382 20.68 13.63 7.97
CA THR A 382 21.00 12.79 9.14
C THR A 382 21.90 11.61 8.77
N GLY A 383 22.81 11.18 9.65
CA GLY A 383 23.65 10.00 9.44
C GLY A 383 24.54 9.64 10.65
N ASP A 384 25.40 8.64 10.48
CA ASP A 384 26.35 8.20 11.51
C ASP A 384 27.66 9.00 11.48
N THR A 385 28.03 9.57 10.32
CA THR A 385 29.15 10.50 10.14
C THR A 385 28.83 11.48 9.02
N MET A 386 29.25 12.75 9.19
CA MET A 386 29.17 13.79 8.17
C MET A 386 30.52 14.48 8.01
N TYR A 387 30.85 14.86 6.79
CA TYR A 387 32.03 15.65 6.44
C TYR A 387 31.59 16.80 5.53
N PHE A 388 31.83 18.03 5.96
CA PHE A 388 31.61 19.25 5.20
C PHE A 388 32.97 19.84 4.83
N ARG A 389 33.14 20.28 3.59
CA ARG A 389 34.33 20.99 3.13
C ARG A 389 33.94 22.33 2.53
N PHE A 390 34.71 23.35 2.86
CA PHE A 390 34.52 24.73 2.47
C PHE A 390 35.75 25.19 1.67
N ASP A 391 35.53 25.89 0.57
CA ASP A 391 36.60 26.61 -0.13
C ASP A 391 36.29 28.12 0.05
N ASP A 392 37.24 28.89 0.61
CA ASP A 392 37.07 30.31 0.98
C ASP A 392 35.78 30.60 1.80
N GLU A 393 35.52 29.78 2.83
CA GLU A 393 34.35 29.83 3.73
C GLU A 393 33.00 29.47 3.07
N VAL A 394 33.01 29.08 1.79
CA VAL A 394 31.83 28.73 1.00
C VAL A 394 31.72 27.20 0.86
N LEU A 395 30.55 26.63 1.15
CA LEU A 395 30.34 25.17 1.23
C LEU A 395 30.51 24.48 -0.14
N ASN A 396 31.62 23.80 -0.37
CA ASN A 396 31.90 23.12 -1.64
C ASN A 396 31.36 21.67 -1.67
N PHE A 397 31.55 20.90 -0.58
CA PHE A 397 31.24 19.47 -0.59
C PHE A 397 30.66 18.98 0.74
N VAL A 398 29.68 18.09 0.66
CA VAL A 398 29.14 17.35 1.82
C VAL A 398 29.19 15.86 1.53
N ARG A 399 29.69 15.05 2.48
CA ARG A 399 29.53 13.60 2.48
C ARG A 399 28.88 13.14 3.78
N ILE A 400 27.85 12.31 3.67
CA ILE A 400 27.14 11.69 4.80
C ILE A 400 27.26 10.17 4.64
N THR A 401 27.65 9.47 5.70
CA THR A 401 27.81 8.01 5.69
C THR A 401 27.13 7.37 6.89
N GLY A 402 26.60 6.16 6.66
CA GLY A 402 25.91 5.37 7.68
C GLY A 402 24.51 5.89 7.97
N HIS A 403 23.50 5.04 7.76
CA HIS A 403 22.07 5.37 7.89
C HIS A 403 21.65 6.70 7.25
N ALA A 404 22.33 7.08 6.16
CA ALA A 404 22.29 8.43 5.61
C ALA A 404 20.93 8.75 4.99
N LYS A 405 20.35 9.90 5.37
CA LYS A 405 19.08 10.40 4.84
C LYS A 405 19.17 11.92 4.66
N GLY A 406 18.48 12.42 3.65
CA GLY A 406 18.27 13.86 3.47
C GLY A 406 16.85 14.19 3.02
N LEU A 407 16.49 15.43 3.28
CA LEU A 407 15.23 16.07 2.93
C LEU A 407 15.60 17.41 2.31
N TYR A 408 15.76 17.41 0.99
CA TYR A 408 15.92 18.61 0.19
C TYR A 408 14.54 19.21 -0.07
N LYS A 409 14.33 20.46 0.37
CA LYS A 409 13.14 21.24 0.05
C LYS A 409 13.55 22.38 -0.87
N PHE A 410 12.72 22.70 -1.84
CA PHE A 410 12.98 23.83 -2.72
C PHE A 410 11.71 24.56 -3.16
N MET A 411 11.92 25.77 -3.65
CA MET A 411 10.93 26.62 -4.29
C MET A 411 11.60 27.34 -5.45
N ASN A 412 11.00 27.24 -6.63
CA ASN A 412 11.39 28.04 -7.79
C ASN A 412 10.65 29.39 -7.69
N LEU A 413 11.39 30.49 -7.75
CA LEU A 413 10.84 31.85 -7.72
C LEU A 413 10.24 32.21 -9.09
N LYS A 414 9.29 33.15 -9.12
CA LYS A 414 8.75 33.65 -10.40
C LYS A 414 9.81 34.48 -11.13
N PRO A 415 9.80 34.59 -12.48
CA PRO A 415 10.79 35.36 -13.23
C PRO A 415 10.91 36.86 -12.89
N ILE A 416 9.96 37.42 -12.13
CA ILE A 416 9.91 38.82 -11.67
C ILE A 416 10.37 38.95 -10.20
N GLU A 417 10.44 37.84 -9.47
CA GLU A 417 10.76 37.76 -8.04
C GLU A 417 12.17 37.17 -7.90
N THR A 418 13.23 37.99 -7.89
CA THR A 418 14.56 37.50 -7.47
C THR A 418 14.66 37.45 -5.94
N ILE A 419 15.62 36.69 -5.39
CA ILE A 419 15.95 36.73 -3.95
C ILE A 419 16.16 38.18 -3.48
N ASP A 420 16.82 39.00 -4.30
CA ASP A 420 17.08 40.42 -4.04
C ASP A 420 15.81 41.29 -4.12
N SER A 421 14.85 40.94 -4.98
CA SER A 421 13.54 41.63 -5.07
C SER A 421 12.67 41.35 -3.84
N LEU A 422 12.72 40.12 -3.33
CA LEU A 422 11.96 39.69 -2.16
C LEU A 422 12.55 40.22 -0.85
N SER A 423 13.87 40.43 -0.78
CA SER A 423 14.52 41.04 0.40
C SER A 423 14.17 42.51 0.58
N ALA A 424 13.94 43.25 -0.52
CA ALA A 424 13.58 44.68 -0.49
C ALA A 424 12.14 44.97 0.00
N ILE A 425 11.26 43.95 0.03
CA ILE A 425 9.85 44.07 0.45
C ILE A 425 9.67 43.61 1.92
N ALA A 426 10.69 43.03 2.53
CA ALA A 426 10.62 42.52 3.90
C ALA A 426 10.66 43.64 4.95
N ASP A 427 9.67 43.65 5.84
CA ASP A 427 9.65 44.49 7.04
C ASP A 427 10.85 44.12 7.95
N PRO A 428 11.77 45.05 8.26
CA PRO A 428 12.94 44.77 9.10
C PRO A 428 12.64 44.34 10.54
N SER A 429 11.38 44.43 10.98
CA SER A 429 10.94 44.03 12.32
C SER A 429 10.43 42.59 12.42
N LEU A 430 10.26 41.88 11.29
CA LEU A 430 9.83 40.48 11.29
C LEU A 430 11.03 39.54 11.45
N GLU A 431 11.05 38.78 12.56
CA GLU A 431 11.87 37.57 12.64
C GLU A 431 11.47 36.58 11.53
N TYR A 432 12.48 35.83 11.07
CA TYR A 432 12.49 34.88 9.96
C TYR A 432 11.15 34.24 9.56
N ARG A 433 10.84 34.22 8.26
CA ARG A 433 9.69 33.48 7.73
C ARG A 433 10.03 31.99 7.59
N ASP A 434 9.20 31.14 8.19
CA ASP A 434 9.20 29.69 7.95
C ASP A 434 9.18 29.38 6.45
N PHE A 435 9.94 28.37 6.03
CA PHE A 435 9.90 27.84 4.67
C PHE A 435 8.46 27.39 4.33
N PRO A 436 7.79 27.95 3.30
CA PRO A 436 6.36 27.72 3.09
C PRO A 436 5.96 26.26 2.96
N THR A 437 4.79 25.91 3.51
CA THR A 437 4.24 24.55 3.50
C THR A 437 4.12 23.94 2.10
N GLU A 438 3.96 24.77 1.07
CA GLU A 438 3.79 24.41 -0.34
C GLU A 438 5.11 24.12 -1.09
N ALA A 439 6.26 24.22 -0.43
CA ALA A 439 7.55 23.87 -1.02
C ALA A 439 7.62 22.39 -1.47
N ASP A 440 8.23 22.17 -2.63
CA ASP A 440 8.53 20.85 -3.16
C ASP A 440 9.56 20.13 -2.30
N ARG A 441 9.47 18.79 -2.27
CA ARG A 441 10.25 17.96 -1.33
C ARG A 441 10.79 16.71 -2.00
N VAL A 442 12.11 16.57 -1.97
CA VAL A 442 12.83 15.36 -2.35
C VAL A 442 13.33 14.70 -1.06
N ILE A 443 12.84 13.49 -0.78
CA ILE A 443 13.31 12.67 0.35
C ILE A 443 14.23 11.61 -0.21
N TYR A 444 15.48 11.57 0.23
CA TYR A 444 16.45 10.59 -0.22
C TYR A 444 17.14 9.86 0.92
N ASN A 445 17.56 8.61 0.67
CA ASN A 445 18.16 7.70 1.64
C ASN A 445 19.20 6.84 0.91
N ALA A 446 20.35 6.59 1.52
CA ALA A 446 21.41 5.72 0.98
C ALA A 446 22.35 5.25 2.10
N VAL A 447 23.36 4.43 1.80
CA VAL A 447 24.48 4.20 2.74
C VAL A 447 25.47 5.38 2.71
N ILE A 448 25.66 5.99 1.53
CA ILE A 448 26.51 7.16 1.31
C ILE A 448 25.72 8.18 0.49
N ILE A 449 25.75 9.43 0.93
CA ILE A 449 25.20 10.60 0.23
C ILE A 449 26.36 11.58 0.04
N GLU A 450 26.54 12.09 -1.17
CA GLU A 450 27.55 13.08 -1.51
C GLU A 450 26.86 14.26 -2.20
N TYR A 451 27.11 15.49 -1.78
CA TYR A 451 26.66 16.71 -2.45
C TYR A 451 27.86 17.50 -2.97
N PHE A 452 27.85 17.79 -4.26
CA PHE A 452 28.84 18.59 -4.98
C PHE A 452 28.22 19.94 -5.33
N ALA A 453 28.70 21.02 -4.71
CA ALA A 453 28.09 22.34 -4.82
C ALA A 453 28.42 23.07 -6.13
N ASP A 454 29.49 22.67 -6.82
CA ASP A 454 29.93 23.23 -8.10
C ASP A 454 29.05 22.77 -9.28
N THR A 455 28.55 21.53 -9.25
CA THR A 455 27.62 20.99 -10.25
C THR A 455 26.15 20.99 -9.78
N GLU A 456 25.93 21.18 -8.48
CA GLU A 456 24.66 20.97 -7.76
C GLU A 456 24.16 19.51 -7.87
N ASP A 457 25.07 18.53 -7.75
CA ASP A 457 24.75 17.09 -7.80
C ASP A 457 24.66 16.45 -6.41
N VAL A 458 23.54 15.80 -6.11
CA VAL A 458 23.36 14.89 -4.98
C VAL A 458 23.52 13.44 -5.46
N VAL A 459 24.65 12.83 -5.13
CA VAL A 459 25.02 11.45 -5.49
C VAL A 459 24.72 10.50 -4.34
N LEU A 460 23.75 9.60 -4.56
CA LEU A 460 23.30 8.58 -3.61
C LEU A 460 23.91 7.24 -3.99
N ARG A 461 24.61 6.56 -3.07
CA ARG A 461 25.29 5.28 -3.34
C ARG A 461 24.95 4.17 -2.34
N ARG A 462 24.87 2.96 -2.87
CA ARG A 462 24.54 1.68 -2.21
C ARG A 462 23.15 1.70 -1.60
N ASN A 463 22.23 0.94 -2.19
CA ASN A 463 20.82 0.87 -1.79
C ASN A 463 20.18 2.28 -1.72
N ALA A 464 20.37 3.05 -2.79
CA ALA A 464 19.86 4.41 -2.93
C ALA A 464 18.35 4.39 -3.17
N SER A 465 17.62 5.26 -2.46
CA SER A 465 16.19 5.46 -2.63
C SER A 465 15.87 6.95 -2.58
N LEU A 466 15.23 7.46 -3.64
CA LEU A 466 14.78 8.85 -3.75
C LEU A 466 13.26 8.90 -3.97
N LYS A 467 12.58 9.82 -3.30
CA LYS A 467 11.13 10.00 -3.36
C LYS A 467 10.78 11.46 -3.62
N TYR A 468 9.99 11.69 -4.65
CA TYR A 468 9.45 13.00 -5.02
C TYR A 468 7.97 12.85 -5.37
N SER A 469 7.11 13.68 -4.76
CA SER A 469 5.65 13.59 -4.90
C SER A 469 5.12 12.15 -4.66
N ASN A 470 4.44 11.55 -5.64
CA ASN A 470 3.90 10.18 -5.62
C ASN A 470 4.85 9.11 -6.20
N ARG A 471 6.11 9.46 -6.49
CA ARG A 471 7.11 8.59 -7.14
C ARG A 471 8.20 8.17 -6.18
N THR A 472 8.66 6.93 -6.29
CA THR A 472 9.85 6.43 -5.58
C THR A 472 10.76 5.72 -6.56
N LEU A 473 12.01 6.18 -6.67
CA LEU A 473 13.08 5.60 -7.45
C LEU A 473 14.06 4.89 -6.50
N MET A 474 14.45 3.66 -6.85
CA MET A 474 15.40 2.83 -6.09
C MET A 474 16.45 2.27 -7.04
N ALA A 475 17.73 2.27 -6.66
CA ALA A 475 18.84 1.72 -7.45
C ALA A 475 20.08 1.48 -6.57
N ASP A 476 21.17 0.92 -7.11
CA ASP A 476 22.46 0.94 -6.41
C ASP A 476 23.06 2.36 -6.36
N ARG A 477 22.93 3.14 -7.45
CA ARG A 477 23.31 4.55 -7.51
C ARG A 477 22.20 5.41 -8.11
N ILE A 478 21.94 6.57 -7.51
CA ILE A 478 21.07 7.62 -8.06
C ILE A 478 21.83 8.94 -7.97
N ASP A 479 22.00 9.62 -9.09
CA ASP A 479 22.55 10.96 -9.18
C ASP A 479 21.39 11.94 -9.44
N PHE A 480 21.24 12.95 -8.58
CA PHE A 480 20.19 13.97 -8.66
C PHE A 480 20.82 15.34 -8.84
N ASN A 481 20.71 15.92 -10.03
CA ASN A 481 21.13 17.29 -10.27
C ASN A 481 20.03 18.25 -9.79
N SER A 482 20.25 18.94 -8.68
CA SER A 482 19.24 19.83 -8.07
C SER A 482 19.03 21.13 -8.85
N ARG A 483 19.94 21.49 -9.77
CA ARG A 483 19.79 22.67 -10.65
C ARG A 483 18.85 22.41 -11.82
N LEU A 484 19.03 21.26 -12.49
CA LEU A 484 18.27 20.84 -13.67
C LEU A 484 17.01 20.02 -13.31
N ASN A 485 16.84 19.64 -12.05
CA ASN A 485 15.80 18.72 -11.58
C ASN A 485 15.79 17.37 -12.35
N VAL A 486 16.98 16.89 -12.74
CA VAL A 486 17.18 15.63 -13.47
C VAL A 486 17.73 14.54 -12.54
N LEU A 487 17.23 13.33 -12.72
CA LEU A 487 17.63 12.10 -12.02
C LEU A 487 18.26 11.13 -13.01
N GLU A 488 19.43 10.60 -12.69
CA GLU A 488 20.04 9.45 -13.37
C GLU A 488 20.22 8.30 -12.38
N ALA A 489 19.94 7.06 -12.77
CA ALA A 489 20.01 5.91 -11.88
C ALA A 489 20.55 4.66 -12.58
N VAL A 490 21.46 3.95 -11.89
CA VAL A 490 22.23 2.83 -12.41
C VAL A 490 22.31 1.71 -11.37
N GLY A 491 22.35 0.46 -11.83
CA GLY A 491 22.39 -0.73 -10.97
C GLY A 491 20.98 -1.18 -10.59
N GLU A 492 20.34 -1.89 -11.53
CA GLU A 492 18.95 -2.37 -11.46
C GLU A 492 17.92 -1.33 -10.96
N PRO A 493 17.86 -0.12 -11.55
CA PRO A 493 16.90 0.90 -11.15
C PRO A 493 15.44 0.43 -11.29
N VAL A 494 14.63 0.82 -10.30
CA VAL A 494 13.18 0.60 -10.23
C VAL A 494 12.49 1.90 -9.86
N ILE A 495 11.57 2.36 -10.71
CA ILE A 495 10.69 3.50 -10.42
C ILE A 495 9.27 3.01 -10.19
N ASP A 496 8.68 3.37 -9.05
CA ASP A 496 7.29 3.12 -8.67
C ASP A 496 6.52 4.45 -8.68
N GLU A 497 5.49 4.54 -9.52
CA GLU A 497 4.58 5.68 -9.61
C GLU A 497 3.15 5.22 -9.34
N SER A 498 2.65 5.52 -8.13
CA SER A 498 1.31 5.10 -7.67
C SER A 498 1.01 3.61 -7.84
N GLY A 499 2.01 2.74 -7.67
CA GLY A 499 1.90 1.28 -7.81
C GLY A 499 2.13 0.74 -9.22
N GLN A 500 2.42 1.60 -10.20
CA GLN A 500 2.95 1.17 -11.50
C GLN A 500 4.48 1.15 -11.44
N LYS A 501 5.08 -0.04 -11.50
CA LYS A 501 6.53 -0.21 -11.47
C LYS A 501 7.12 -0.34 -12.88
N MET A 502 8.26 0.31 -13.08
CA MET A 502 9.13 0.14 -14.25
C MET A 502 10.54 -0.17 -13.77
N TYR A 503 11.20 -1.11 -14.45
CA TYR A 503 12.50 -1.69 -14.12
C TYR A 503 13.42 -1.53 -15.33
N GLY A 504 14.73 -1.36 -15.15
CA GLY A 504 15.69 -1.28 -16.25
C GLY A 504 17.13 -1.57 -15.81
N SER A 505 18.08 -1.41 -16.72
CA SER A 505 19.51 -1.38 -16.37
C SER A 505 19.98 0.02 -15.96
N GLU A 506 19.42 1.03 -16.62
CA GLU A 506 19.69 2.46 -16.43
C GLU A 506 18.39 3.26 -16.61
N MET A 507 18.24 4.37 -15.89
CA MET A 507 17.12 5.30 -16.02
C MET A 507 17.59 6.75 -16.00
N GLY A 508 17.02 7.58 -16.86
CA GLY A 508 17.05 9.04 -16.77
C GLY A 508 15.63 9.58 -16.59
N TYR A 509 15.42 10.57 -15.72
CA TYR A 509 14.10 11.16 -15.46
C TYR A 509 14.18 12.66 -15.19
N ASP A 510 13.38 13.44 -15.90
CA ASP A 510 13.23 14.89 -15.75
C ASP A 510 11.95 15.16 -14.93
N LEU A 511 12.12 15.78 -13.76
CA LEU A 511 11.05 16.05 -12.82
C LEU A 511 10.10 17.16 -13.29
N ASP A 512 10.59 18.15 -14.05
CA ASP A 512 9.83 19.31 -14.51
C ASP A 512 8.93 18.92 -15.68
N SER A 513 9.49 18.27 -16.72
CA SER A 513 8.72 17.82 -17.89
C SER A 513 7.96 16.52 -17.66
N ASN A 514 8.22 15.82 -16.55
CA ASN A 514 7.69 14.49 -16.24
C ASN A 514 8.00 13.46 -17.34
N THR A 515 9.13 13.62 -18.02
CA THR A 515 9.63 12.69 -19.04
C THR A 515 10.77 11.84 -18.52
N GLY A 516 11.05 10.73 -19.18
CA GLY A 516 12.17 9.87 -18.79
C GLY A 516 12.48 8.81 -19.82
N VAL A 517 13.64 8.18 -19.68
CA VAL A 517 14.13 7.09 -20.50
C VAL A 517 14.56 5.93 -19.61
N VAL A 518 14.20 4.70 -19.99
CA VAL A 518 14.62 3.47 -19.32
C VAL A 518 15.26 2.55 -20.33
N LEU A 519 16.51 2.15 -20.09
CA LEU A 519 17.25 1.23 -20.95
C LEU A 519 17.04 -0.22 -20.50
N ASN A 520 16.92 -1.12 -21.48
CA ASN A 520 16.52 -2.52 -21.31
C ASN A 520 15.26 -2.67 -20.43
N GLY A 521 14.34 -1.72 -20.57
CA GLY A 521 13.23 -1.52 -19.66
C GLY A 521 12.19 -2.65 -19.70
N SER A 522 11.57 -2.92 -18.54
CA SER A 522 10.36 -3.73 -18.44
C SER A 522 9.36 -3.14 -17.46
N THR A 523 8.07 -3.27 -17.78
CA THR A 523 6.97 -2.75 -16.96
C THR A 523 5.69 -3.57 -17.18
N LYS A 524 4.78 -3.55 -16.21
CA LYS A 524 3.47 -4.21 -16.28
C LYS A 524 2.37 -3.14 -16.28
N TYR A 525 1.50 -3.14 -17.29
CA TYR A 525 0.28 -2.33 -17.31
C TYR A 525 -0.93 -3.24 -17.58
N GLY A 526 -1.89 -3.24 -16.63
CA GLY A 526 -2.97 -4.22 -16.61
C GLY A 526 -2.41 -5.64 -16.49
N GLU A 527 -2.87 -6.56 -17.33
CA GLU A 527 -2.36 -7.93 -17.43
C GLU A 527 -1.19 -8.09 -18.42
N GLY A 528 -0.72 -7.00 -19.02
CA GLY A 528 0.32 -7.00 -20.04
C GLY A 528 1.70 -6.63 -19.50
N TYR A 529 2.71 -7.40 -19.88
CA TYR A 529 4.12 -7.08 -19.72
C TYR A 529 4.66 -6.46 -21.01
N TYR A 530 5.37 -5.35 -20.86
CA TYR A 530 5.99 -4.59 -21.94
C TYR A 530 7.49 -4.57 -21.66
N GLN A 531 8.27 -4.95 -22.66
CA GLN A 531 9.73 -4.87 -22.62
C GLN A 531 10.21 -4.10 -23.85
N GLY A 532 11.32 -3.38 -23.73
CA GLY A 532 11.96 -2.68 -24.84
C GLY A 532 13.43 -2.43 -24.56
N GLN A 533 14.20 -2.21 -25.62
CA GLN A 533 15.59 -1.77 -25.47
C GLN A 533 15.65 -0.35 -24.92
N GLU A 534 14.71 0.50 -25.35
CA GLU A 534 14.51 1.86 -24.86
C GLU A 534 13.01 2.08 -24.61
N ILE A 535 12.66 2.56 -23.42
CA ILE A 535 11.31 3.00 -23.06
C ILE A 535 11.37 4.49 -22.73
N TYR A 536 10.80 5.33 -23.58
CA TYR A 536 10.65 6.76 -23.31
C TYR A 536 9.26 7.05 -22.75
N LYS A 537 9.20 7.59 -21.55
CA LYS A 537 8.00 8.20 -20.98
C LYS A 537 7.88 9.65 -21.43
N VAL A 538 6.71 10.04 -21.93
CA VAL A 538 6.41 11.38 -22.44
C VAL A 538 5.18 11.90 -21.72
N GLY A 539 5.37 12.78 -20.74
CA GLY A 539 4.30 13.19 -19.82
C GLY A 539 3.84 12.02 -18.94
N SER A 540 2.63 12.11 -18.39
CA SER A 540 2.11 11.13 -17.43
C SER A 540 1.53 9.85 -18.05
N ASP A 541 1.07 9.90 -19.30
CA ASP A 541 0.15 8.91 -19.90
C ASP A 541 0.68 8.17 -21.14
N VAL A 542 1.84 8.56 -21.68
CA VAL A 542 2.39 7.99 -22.93
C VAL A 542 3.76 7.35 -22.75
N LEU A 543 3.89 6.11 -23.21
CA LEU A 543 5.17 5.41 -23.37
C LEU A 543 5.47 5.15 -24.86
N LYS A 544 6.71 5.40 -25.29
CA LYS A 544 7.26 4.99 -26.58
C LYS A 544 8.28 3.88 -26.32
N VAL A 545 8.03 2.68 -26.83
CA VAL A 545 8.86 1.48 -26.64
C VAL A 545 9.52 1.13 -27.96
N TYR A 546 10.85 1.16 -28.01
CA TYR A 546 11.65 0.76 -29.17
C TYR A 546 12.17 -0.66 -29.00
N ASN A 547 12.25 -1.40 -30.12
CA ASN A 547 12.53 -2.84 -30.15
C ASN A 547 11.66 -3.60 -29.13
N SER A 548 10.37 -3.27 -29.17
CA SER A 548 9.35 -3.67 -28.20
C SER A 548 8.98 -5.15 -28.29
N LYS A 549 8.73 -5.75 -27.12
CA LYS A 549 8.17 -7.09 -26.92
C LYS A 549 6.99 -6.97 -25.94
N TYR A 550 5.79 -7.29 -26.42
CA TYR A 550 4.55 -7.31 -25.63
C TYR A 550 4.07 -8.75 -25.43
N THR A 551 3.71 -9.10 -24.20
CA THR A 551 3.16 -10.42 -23.84
C THR A 551 2.32 -10.32 -22.57
N THR A 552 1.39 -11.25 -22.33
CA THR A 552 0.67 -11.36 -21.04
C THR A 552 1.23 -12.53 -20.23
N CYS A 553 2.52 -12.83 -20.42
CA CYS A 553 3.20 -13.99 -19.88
C CYS A 553 4.34 -13.52 -18.97
N ASP A 554 4.36 -14.00 -17.73
CA ASP A 554 5.26 -13.49 -16.69
C ASP A 554 6.72 -13.98 -16.82
N LEU A 555 6.98 -14.88 -17.78
CA LEU A 555 8.28 -15.51 -18.04
C LEU A 555 9.18 -14.65 -18.93
N LYS A 556 10.47 -14.61 -18.61
CA LYS A 556 11.53 -13.93 -19.37
C LYS A 556 11.66 -14.44 -20.81
N GLN A 557 11.44 -15.75 -21.00
CA GLN A 557 11.15 -16.38 -22.29
C GLN A 557 9.65 -16.70 -22.34
N PRO A 558 8.80 -15.80 -22.86
CA PRO A 558 7.36 -16.00 -22.84
C PRO A 558 6.91 -16.97 -23.93
N HIS A 559 5.90 -17.79 -23.62
CA HIS A 559 5.29 -18.74 -24.57
C HIS A 559 4.80 -18.09 -25.87
N TYR A 560 4.50 -16.79 -25.85
CA TYR A 560 4.21 -16.00 -27.02
C TYR A 560 4.63 -14.55 -26.80
N SER A 561 4.93 -13.82 -27.86
CA SER A 561 5.17 -12.37 -27.78
C SER A 561 4.86 -11.67 -29.10
N PHE A 562 4.27 -10.50 -29.04
CA PHE A 562 4.19 -9.59 -30.18
C PHE A 562 5.44 -8.71 -30.18
N ARG A 563 6.22 -8.71 -31.26
CA ARG A 563 7.47 -7.94 -31.38
C ARG A 563 7.35 -6.90 -32.49
N ALA A 564 7.73 -5.65 -32.21
CA ALA A 564 7.70 -4.55 -33.17
C ALA A 564 8.90 -3.61 -32.96
N LYS A 565 9.43 -3.02 -34.04
CA LYS A 565 10.52 -2.02 -33.94
C LYS A 565 10.11 -0.76 -33.17
N ARG A 566 8.83 -0.39 -33.25
CA ARG A 566 8.25 0.82 -32.62
C ARG A 566 6.85 0.51 -32.10
N MET A 567 6.60 0.84 -30.84
CA MET A 567 5.29 0.74 -30.19
C MET A 567 5.04 1.99 -29.34
N LYS A 568 3.82 2.51 -29.37
CA LYS A 568 3.35 3.60 -28.52
C LYS A 568 2.19 3.09 -27.67
N VAL A 569 2.35 3.15 -26.36
CA VAL A 569 1.33 2.76 -25.37
C VAL A 569 0.76 4.05 -24.77
N PHE A 570 -0.53 4.25 -24.97
CA PHE A 570 -1.32 5.26 -24.26
C PHE A 570 -1.95 4.57 -23.06
N ILE A 571 -1.47 4.88 -21.86
CA ILE A 571 -1.86 4.25 -20.59
C ILE A 571 -3.38 4.37 -20.41
N ASP A 572 -4.02 3.26 -20.00
CA ASP A 572 -5.48 3.09 -19.89
C ASP A 572 -6.31 3.39 -21.17
N ASP A 573 -5.70 3.64 -22.34
CA ASP A 573 -6.36 3.82 -23.65
C ASP A 573 -6.04 2.69 -24.64
N LYS A 574 -4.89 2.75 -25.32
CA LYS A 574 -4.58 1.87 -26.46
C LYS A 574 -3.08 1.71 -26.71
N ILE A 575 -2.72 0.59 -27.32
CA ILE A 575 -1.43 0.33 -27.94
C ILE A 575 -1.56 0.61 -29.44
N VAL A 576 -0.62 1.36 -29.99
CA VAL A 576 -0.41 1.52 -31.44
C VAL A 576 1.00 1.05 -31.76
N SER A 577 1.13 0.11 -32.69
CA SER A 577 2.43 -0.43 -33.11
C SER A 577 2.65 -0.18 -34.61
N GLY A 578 3.92 -0.05 -35.00
CA GLY A 578 4.32 -0.21 -36.40
C GLY A 578 4.24 -1.68 -36.84
N PRO A 579 5.00 -2.09 -37.87
CA PRO A 579 5.06 -3.48 -38.30
C PRO A 579 5.37 -4.42 -37.12
N ILE A 580 4.48 -5.38 -36.90
CA ILE A 580 4.44 -6.22 -35.71
C ILE A 580 4.27 -7.69 -36.10
N VAL A 581 5.03 -8.55 -35.43
CA VAL A 581 5.03 -9.99 -35.64
C VAL A 581 4.62 -10.70 -34.35
N LEU A 582 3.65 -11.60 -34.44
CA LEU A 582 3.34 -12.56 -33.40
C LEU A 582 4.35 -13.72 -33.46
N TYR A 583 5.10 -13.90 -32.38
CA TYR A 583 5.94 -15.06 -32.12
C TYR A 583 5.26 -16.01 -31.14
N VAL A 584 5.39 -17.32 -31.39
CA VAL A 584 5.05 -18.38 -30.44
C VAL A 584 6.37 -19.07 -30.07
N GLY A 585 6.78 -18.95 -28.81
CA GLY A 585 8.19 -19.06 -28.43
C GLY A 585 9.04 -18.08 -29.24
N GLU A 586 9.99 -18.63 -30.00
CA GLU A 586 10.84 -17.89 -30.94
C GLU A 586 10.45 -18.08 -32.42
N MET A 587 9.36 -18.82 -32.72
CA MET A 587 8.88 -19.00 -34.10
C MET A 587 7.91 -17.88 -34.50
N PRO A 588 8.16 -17.13 -35.60
CA PRO A 588 7.20 -16.15 -36.12
C PRO A 588 6.01 -16.86 -36.77
N VAL A 589 4.79 -16.48 -36.39
CA VAL A 589 3.54 -17.12 -36.87
C VAL A 589 2.71 -16.18 -37.74
N PHE A 590 2.67 -14.89 -37.43
CA PHE A 590 1.80 -13.93 -38.13
C PHE A 590 2.40 -12.52 -38.16
N TYR A 591 2.21 -11.80 -39.26
CA TYR A 591 2.72 -10.44 -39.49
C TYR A 591 1.56 -9.48 -39.79
N LEU A 592 1.62 -8.28 -39.20
CA LEU A 592 0.73 -7.16 -39.53
C LEU A 592 1.56 -5.90 -39.83
N PRO A 593 1.13 -5.04 -40.78
CA PRO A 593 1.79 -3.76 -41.06
C PRO A 593 1.66 -2.77 -39.90
N PHE A 594 0.60 -2.88 -39.10
CA PHE A 594 0.38 -2.20 -37.83
C PHE A 594 -0.67 -2.96 -37.00
N LEU A 595 -0.64 -2.80 -35.68
CA LEU A 595 -1.73 -3.22 -34.79
C LEU A 595 -2.13 -2.06 -33.89
N VAL A 596 -3.43 -1.74 -33.89
CA VAL A 596 -4.09 -0.89 -32.89
C VAL A 596 -4.93 -1.78 -32.00
N ASN A 597 -4.66 -1.76 -30.70
CA ASN A 597 -5.29 -2.64 -29.72
C ASN A 597 -5.66 -1.84 -28.48
N SER A 598 -6.92 -1.92 -28.03
CA SER A 598 -7.37 -1.17 -26.85
C SER A 598 -6.91 -1.87 -25.56
N ILE A 599 -6.44 -1.08 -24.60
CA ILE A 599 -6.12 -1.53 -23.23
C ILE A 599 -7.06 -0.91 -22.18
N ARG A 600 -8.09 -0.15 -22.61
CA ARG A 600 -9.16 0.35 -21.75
C ARG A 600 -9.79 -0.78 -20.92
N LYS A 601 -9.88 -0.57 -19.61
CA LYS A 601 -10.66 -1.42 -18.72
C LYS A 601 -12.15 -1.32 -19.08
N GLY A 602 -12.83 -2.46 -19.22
CA GLY A 602 -14.25 -2.51 -19.57
C GLY A 602 -14.53 -2.70 -21.06
N ARG A 603 -15.77 -2.41 -21.48
CA ARG A 603 -16.30 -2.77 -22.80
C ARG A 603 -15.84 -1.78 -23.88
N HIS A 604 -15.07 -2.27 -24.85
CA HIS A 604 -14.50 -1.47 -25.96
C HIS A 604 -14.44 -2.30 -27.25
N SER A 605 -14.24 -1.64 -28.41
CA SER A 605 -14.15 -2.32 -29.71
C SER A 605 -12.74 -2.86 -30.01
N GLY A 606 -12.64 -3.98 -30.71
CA GLY A 606 -11.36 -4.59 -31.11
C GLY A 606 -11.49 -5.98 -31.72
N PHE A 607 -10.39 -6.50 -32.27
CA PHE A 607 -10.30 -7.90 -32.69
C PHE A 607 -10.40 -8.83 -31.50
N LEU A 608 -11.10 -9.95 -31.64
CA LEU A 608 -11.21 -10.94 -30.58
C LEU A 608 -9.85 -11.53 -30.22
N ARG A 609 -9.69 -11.92 -28.95
CA ARG A 609 -8.56 -12.74 -28.51
C ARG A 609 -8.48 -13.99 -29.40
N PRO A 610 -7.28 -14.40 -29.87
CA PRO A 610 -7.12 -15.63 -30.64
C PRO A 610 -7.63 -16.84 -29.84
N ASN A 611 -8.85 -17.25 -30.20
CA ASN A 611 -9.54 -18.46 -29.77
C ASN A 611 -9.87 -19.21 -31.06
N ILE A 612 -8.81 -19.70 -31.70
CA ILE A 612 -8.91 -20.30 -33.04
C ILE A 612 -9.08 -21.80 -32.87
N ASP A 613 -10.17 -22.32 -33.40
CA ASP A 613 -10.44 -23.75 -33.44
C ASP A 613 -9.97 -24.29 -34.79
N ILE A 614 -8.93 -25.13 -34.76
CA ILE A 614 -8.34 -25.75 -35.94
C ILE A 614 -8.60 -27.25 -35.87
N GLY A 615 -9.29 -27.79 -36.86
CA GLY A 615 -9.73 -29.18 -36.80
C GLY A 615 -10.21 -29.76 -38.12
N ILE A 616 -10.73 -30.97 -38.05
CA ILE A 616 -11.33 -31.71 -39.17
C ILE A 616 -12.69 -32.23 -38.72
N ASN A 617 -13.69 -32.13 -39.60
CA ASN A 617 -14.96 -32.83 -39.43
C ASN A 617 -15.34 -33.64 -40.67
N SER A 618 -16.22 -34.61 -40.46
CA SER A 618 -16.68 -35.56 -41.48
C SER A 618 -17.64 -34.98 -42.52
N ARG A 619 -17.86 -33.65 -42.55
CA ARG A 619 -18.85 -32.99 -43.41
C ARG A 619 -18.27 -31.87 -44.28
N ALA A 620 -17.31 -31.12 -43.77
CA ALA A 620 -16.73 -29.93 -44.41
C ALA A 620 -15.19 -29.99 -44.54
N GLY A 621 -14.56 -31.07 -44.08
CA GLY A 621 -13.10 -31.27 -44.14
C GLY A 621 -12.38 -30.53 -43.02
N ARG A 622 -11.17 -30.03 -43.31
CA ARG A 622 -10.40 -29.14 -42.43
C ARG A 622 -11.13 -27.82 -42.24
N PHE A 623 -11.00 -27.21 -41.06
CA PHE A 623 -11.62 -25.92 -40.76
C PHE A 623 -10.76 -25.04 -39.84
N ILE A 624 -11.02 -23.74 -39.93
CA ILE A 624 -10.51 -22.69 -39.03
C ILE A 624 -11.72 -21.83 -38.62
N ARG A 625 -11.96 -21.70 -37.31
CA ARG A 625 -13.13 -21.00 -36.75
C ARG A 625 -12.73 -19.98 -35.68
N GLY A 626 -13.63 -19.07 -35.37
CA GLY A 626 -13.47 -18.12 -34.26
C GLY A 626 -12.68 -16.84 -34.58
N LEU A 627 -12.36 -16.59 -35.85
CA LEU A 627 -11.86 -15.27 -36.27
C LEU A 627 -12.99 -14.25 -36.15
N GLY A 628 -12.76 -13.11 -35.49
CA GLY A 628 -13.82 -12.12 -35.34
C GLY A 628 -13.42 -10.77 -34.76
N TYR A 629 -14.36 -9.85 -34.83
CA TYR A 629 -14.26 -8.47 -34.39
C TYR A 629 -15.47 -8.11 -33.52
N TYR A 630 -15.21 -7.43 -32.40
CA TYR A 630 -16.23 -6.94 -31.49
C TYR A 630 -16.32 -5.42 -31.59
N TRP A 631 -17.55 -4.91 -31.74
CA TRP A 631 -17.85 -3.51 -31.95
C TRP A 631 -18.84 -3.02 -30.89
N ALA A 632 -18.32 -2.28 -29.91
CA ALA A 632 -19.09 -1.59 -28.89
C ALA A 632 -19.54 -0.23 -29.44
N THR A 633 -20.76 -0.15 -29.99
CA THR A 633 -21.27 1.05 -30.69
C THR A 633 -21.66 2.18 -29.75
N ASN A 634 -22.37 1.87 -28.65
CA ASN A 634 -22.68 2.78 -27.55
C ASN A 634 -23.01 1.96 -26.29
N ASP A 635 -23.19 2.59 -25.12
CA ASP A 635 -23.36 1.88 -23.82
C ASP A 635 -24.55 0.93 -23.72
N TYR A 636 -25.49 0.98 -24.67
CA TYR A 636 -26.69 0.16 -24.68
C TYR A 636 -26.70 -0.92 -25.76
N THR A 637 -25.74 -0.95 -26.68
CA THR A 637 -25.70 -1.95 -27.76
C THR A 637 -24.27 -2.32 -28.19
N ASP A 638 -24.07 -3.58 -28.57
CA ASP A 638 -22.83 -4.09 -29.15
C ASP A 638 -23.08 -5.11 -30.27
N PHE A 639 -22.06 -5.31 -31.11
CA PHE A 639 -22.05 -6.29 -32.19
C PHE A 639 -20.80 -7.17 -32.09
N LEU A 640 -20.96 -8.46 -32.35
CA LEU A 640 -19.90 -9.43 -32.51
C LEU A 640 -20.02 -10.04 -33.90
N LEU A 641 -19.00 -9.85 -34.73
CA LEU A 641 -18.86 -10.48 -36.03
C LEU A 641 -17.83 -11.60 -35.91
N THR A 642 -18.19 -12.85 -36.17
CA THR A 642 -17.21 -13.94 -36.36
C THR A 642 -17.36 -14.58 -37.73
N SER A 643 -16.31 -15.25 -38.20
CA SER A 643 -16.29 -15.95 -39.48
C SER A 643 -15.49 -17.24 -39.41
N ASP A 644 -16.02 -18.26 -40.07
CA ASP A 644 -15.46 -19.61 -40.14
C ASP A 644 -15.17 -19.98 -41.59
N PHE A 645 -14.04 -20.64 -41.81
CA PHE A 645 -13.56 -21.09 -43.11
C PHE A 645 -13.38 -22.61 -43.10
N ASN A 646 -13.81 -23.29 -44.17
CA ASN A 646 -13.70 -24.75 -44.30
C ASN A 646 -13.09 -25.14 -45.66
N GLU A 647 -12.40 -26.28 -45.70
CA GLU A 647 -11.68 -26.82 -46.86
C GLU A 647 -12.57 -27.08 -48.07
N ASN A 648 -13.84 -27.43 -47.84
CA ASN A 648 -14.87 -27.56 -48.88
C ASN A 648 -15.28 -26.23 -49.55
N ARG A 649 -14.52 -25.14 -49.36
CA ARG A 649 -14.81 -23.78 -49.85
C ARG A 649 -16.16 -23.24 -49.36
N SER A 650 -16.61 -23.62 -48.16
CA SER A 650 -17.74 -22.94 -47.51
C SER A 650 -17.25 -21.91 -46.50
N PHE A 651 -17.91 -20.74 -46.49
CA PHE A 651 -17.72 -19.73 -45.45
C PHE A 651 -18.99 -19.55 -44.63
N ARG A 652 -18.81 -19.29 -43.32
CA ARG A 652 -19.90 -18.88 -42.42
C ARG A 652 -19.57 -17.53 -41.80
N VAL A 653 -20.62 -16.74 -41.58
CA VAL A 653 -20.57 -15.46 -40.87
C VAL A 653 -21.62 -15.49 -39.78
N HIS A 654 -21.22 -15.13 -38.57
CA HIS A 654 -22.11 -14.99 -37.43
C HIS A 654 -22.09 -13.52 -36.99
N LEU A 655 -23.26 -12.90 -36.89
CA LEU A 655 -23.46 -11.54 -36.44
C LEU A 655 -24.39 -11.55 -35.22
N ASP A 656 -23.79 -11.37 -34.04
CA ASP A 656 -24.48 -11.28 -32.76
C ASP A 656 -24.59 -9.82 -32.34
N ASN A 657 -25.77 -9.22 -32.43
CA ASN A 657 -26.10 -7.95 -31.80
C ASN A 657 -26.75 -8.19 -30.42
N ARG A 658 -26.36 -7.41 -29.41
CA ARG A 658 -26.96 -7.44 -28.07
C ARG A 658 -27.26 -6.03 -27.61
N TYR A 659 -28.39 -5.82 -26.95
CA TYR A 659 -28.80 -4.50 -26.48
C TYR A 659 -29.46 -4.56 -25.10
N LYS A 660 -29.27 -3.50 -24.29
CA LYS A 660 -29.82 -3.40 -22.93
C LYS A 660 -29.87 -1.95 -22.43
N LEU A 661 -31.07 -1.47 -22.15
CA LEU A 661 -31.33 -0.22 -21.43
C LEU A 661 -32.03 -0.53 -20.11
N ARG A 662 -31.35 -0.29 -18.98
CA ARG A 662 -31.80 -0.70 -17.64
C ARG A 662 -33.21 -0.20 -17.34
N TYR A 663 -34.07 -1.10 -16.85
CA TYR A 663 -35.50 -0.88 -16.57
C TYR A 663 -36.41 -0.59 -17.78
N VAL A 664 -35.87 -0.45 -19.00
CA VAL A 664 -36.65 -0.21 -20.21
C VAL A 664 -36.70 -1.47 -21.07
N PHE A 665 -35.57 -1.95 -21.60
CA PHE A 665 -35.53 -3.14 -22.47
C PHE A 665 -34.21 -3.91 -22.41
N ASP A 666 -34.23 -5.19 -22.78
CA ASP A 666 -33.06 -6.04 -23.00
C ASP A 666 -33.32 -7.05 -24.13
N GLY A 667 -32.27 -7.48 -24.83
CA GLY A 667 -32.40 -8.46 -25.89
C GLY A 667 -31.15 -8.71 -26.71
N PHE A 668 -31.30 -9.54 -27.74
CA PHE A 668 -30.28 -9.82 -28.74
C PHE A 668 -30.90 -10.16 -30.09
N VAL A 669 -30.14 -9.97 -31.16
CA VAL A 669 -30.41 -10.49 -32.51
C VAL A 669 -29.16 -11.20 -33.00
N ARG A 670 -29.31 -12.48 -33.33
CA ARG A 670 -28.29 -13.33 -33.93
C ARG A 670 -28.67 -13.62 -35.37
N LEU A 671 -27.81 -13.27 -36.30
CA LEU A 671 -27.90 -13.65 -37.71
C LEU A 671 -26.72 -14.57 -38.04
N ASN A 672 -27.01 -15.77 -38.52
CA ASN A 672 -25.99 -16.68 -39.04
C ASN A 672 -26.21 -16.83 -40.55
N PHE A 673 -25.14 -16.74 -41.33
CA PHE A 673 -25.14 -16.89 -42.78
C PHE A 673 -24.10 -17.93 -43.19
N TYR A 674 -24.50 -18.85 -44.07
CA TYR A 674 -23.65 -19.89 -44.65
C TYR A 674 -23.71 -19.74 -46.16
N ARG A 675 -22.54 -19.78 -46.81
CA ARG A 675 -22.44 -19.86 -48.26
C ARG A 675 -21.48 -20.96 -48.68
N ASP A 676 -21.99 -21.81 -49.56
CA ASP A 676 -21.23 -22.82 -50.27
C ASP A 676 -20.70 -22.22 -51.58
N LEU A 677 -19.38 -22.15 -51.76
CA LEU A 677 -18.80 -21.58 -52.99
C LEU A 677 -18.74 -22.58 -54.15
N ALA A 678 -19.02 -23.87 -53.92
CA ALA A 678 -19.07 -24.87 -54.99
C ALA A 678 -20.46 -24.98 -55.63
N THR A 679 -21.51 -24.93 -54.80
CA THR A 679 -22.91 -25.05 -55.24
C THR A 679 -23.67 -23.72 -55.31
N TYR A 680 -23.03 -22.60 -54.95
CA TYR A 680 -23.63 -21.26 -54.81
C TYR A 680 -24.84 -21.20 -53.86
N ARG A 681 -25.02 -22.23 -53.01
CA ARG A 681 -26.11 -22.34 -52.04
C ARG A 681 -25.88 -21.39 -50.87
N ASN A 682 -26.92 -20.65 -50.51
CA ASN A 682 -26.95 -19.79 -49.33
C ASN A 682 -27.97 -20.31 -48.32
N GLU A 683 -27.60 -20.36 -47.05
CA GLU A 683 -28.52 -20.65 -45.94
C GLU A 683 -28.37 -19.57 -44.86
N TRP A 684 -29.45 -19.26 -44.14
CA TRP A 684 -29.44 -18.29 -43.07
C TRP A 684 -30.37 -18.68 -41.92
N THR A 685 -30.02 -18.24 -40.72
CA THR A 685 -30.89 -18.33 -39.53
C THR A 685 -30.89 -17.00 -38.79
N ILE A 686 -32.06 -16.61 -38.29
CA ILE A 686 -32.25 -15.40 -37.48
C ILE A 686 -32.89 -15.83 -36.15
N GLU A 687 -32.20 -15.56 -35.05
CA GLU A 687 -32.73 -15.70 -33.69
C GLU A 687 -32.80 -14.31 -33.04
N SER A 688 -33.93 -13.94 -32.45
CA SER A 688 -34.09 -12.64 -31.79
C SER A 688 -34.91 -12.79 -30.51
N GLN A 689 -34.34 -12.39 -29.39
CA GLN A 689 -35.04 -12.32 -28.11
C GLN A 689 -35.10 -10.87 -27.66
N HIS A 690 -36.28 -10.41 -27.23
CA HIS A 690 -36.50 -9.06 -26.76
C HIS A 690 -37.43 -9.07 -25.56
N ASN A 691 -37.09 -8.32 -24.52
CA ASN A 691 -37.93 -8.02 -23.36
C ASN A 691 -37.99 -6.50 -23.18
N GLN A 692 -39.18 -5.94 -22.98
CA GLN A 692 -39.38 -4.52 -22.71
C GLN A 692 -40.46 -4.32 -21.65
N SER A 693 -40.21 -3.41 -20.72
CA SER A 693 -41.15 -2.98 -19.69
C SER A 693 -41.58 -1.54 -19.96
N PHE A 694 -42.87 -1.34 -20.15
CA PHE A 694 -43.50 -0.03 -20.34
C PHE A 694 -44.08 0.42 -18.98
N GLY A 695 -43.19 0.95 -18.14
CA GLY A 695 -43.50 1.26 -16.74
C GLY A 695 -43.81 0.02 -15.91
N LYS A 696 -44.64 0.18 -14.86
CA LYS A 696 -45.03 -0.92 -13.94
C LYS A 696 -46.20 -1.77 -14.45
N SER A 697 -46.90 -1.34 -15.49
CA SER A 697 -48.22 -1.85 -15.86
C SER A 697 -48.30 -2.49 -17.25
N ALA A 698 -47.26 -2.37 -18.08
CA ALA A 698 -47.22 -3.04 -19.38
C ALA A 698 -45.83 -3.63 -19.69
N SER A 699 -45.81 -4.70 -20.48
CA SER A 699 -44.59 -5.36 -20.92
C SER A 699 -44.77 -6.00 -22.30
N PHE A 700 -43.68 -6.09 -23.05
CA PHE A 700 -43.57 -6.84 -24.30
C PHE A 700 -42.44 -7.85 -24.18
N ALA A 701 -42.64 -9.06 -24.67
CA ALA A 701 -41.59 -10.06 -24.80
C ALA A 701 -41.75 -10.78 -26.13
N SER A 702 -40.66 -10.98 -26.86
CA SER A 702 -40.62 -11.81 -28.07
C SER A 702 -39.42 -12.75 -28.07
N ASN A 703 -39.64 -13.91 -28.66
CA ASN A 703 -38.62 -14.90 -29.00
C ASN A 703 -38.93 -15.36 -30.42
N ILE A 704 -38.16 -14.87 -31.38
CA ILE A 704 -38.32 -15.11 -32.81
C ILE A 704 -37.17 -16.01 -33.26
N ARG A 705 -37.49 -17.10 -33.95
CA ARG A 705 -36.54 -17.95 -34.66
C ARG A 705 -37.06 -18.18 -36.08
N LEU A 706 -36.24 -17.86 -37.07
CA LEU A 706 -36.53 -18.02 -38.50
C LEU A 706 -35.34 -18.72 -39.18
N VAL A 707 -35.64 -19.51 -40.21
CA VAL A 707 -34.66 -20.31 -40.97
C VAL A 707 -35.00 -20.24 -42.45
N SER A 708 -33.99 -20.24 -43.32
CA SER A 708 -34.14 -20.21 -44.78
C SER A 708 -34.77 -21.48 -45.38
N SER A 709 -34.35 -22.64 -44.89
CA SER A 709 -34.80 -23.95 -45.39
C SER A 709 -34.72 -25.03 -44.31
N ASP A 710 -35.24 -26.21 -44.61
CA ASP A 710 -35.12 -27.41 -43.77
C ASP A 710 -33.66 -27.87 -43.53
N ASN A 711 -32.70 -27.40 -44.34
CA ASN A 711 -31.27 -27.69 -44.19
C ASN A 711 -30.50 -26.60 -43.43
N ALA A 712 -31.10 -25.44 -43.15
CA ALA A 712 -30.39 -24.29 -42.60
C ALA A 712 -29.73 -24.57 -41.25
N GLN A 713 -30.40 -25.29 -40.35
CA GLN A 713 -29.81 -25.75 -39.08
C GLN A 713 -28.57 -26.64 -39.32
N THR A 714 -28.67 -27.59 -40.25
CA THR A 714 -27.60 -28.53 -40.61
C THR A 714 -26.38 -27.84 -41.23
N ALA A 715 -26.59 -26.73 -41.94
CA ALA A 715 -25.52 -25.92 -42.53
C ALA A 715 -24.76 -25.08 -41.48
N MET A 716 -25.46 -24.59 -40.45
CA MET A 716 -24.84 -23.83 -39.35
C MET A 716 -24.15 -24.74 -38.32
N ASP A 717 -24.86 -25.75 -37.82
CA ASP A 717 -24.43 -26.56 -36.69
C ASP A 717 -23.72 -27.85 -37.16
N GLN A 718 -22.44 -27.74 -37.52
CA GLN A 718 -21.62 -28.86 -38.00
C GLN A 718 -21.13 -29.79 -36.86
N SER A 719 -22.07 -30.37 -36.10
CA SER A 719 -21.91 -31.23 -34.90
C SER A 719 -21.59 -30.55 -33.57
N GLU A 720 -21.69 -29.22 -33.46
CA GLU A 720 -21.43 -28.49 -32.19
C GLU A 720 -22.66 -28.33 -31.27
N ASP A 721 -23.88 -28.29 -31.80
CA ASP A 721 -25.12 -28.33 -31.01
C ASP A 721 -26.09 -29.39 -31.57
N ILE A 722 -26.08 -30.57 -30.94
CA ILE A 722 -26.94 -31.69 -31.35
C ILE A 722 -28.42 -31.41 -31.06
N GLN A 723 -28.74 -30.60 -30.04
CA GLN A 723 -30.15 -30.28 -29.76
C GLN A 723 -30.74 -29.44 -30.90
N ARG A 724 -29.96 -28.54 -31.51
CA ARG A 724 -30.35 -27.82 -32.73
C ARG A 724 -30.53 -28.73 -33.93
N LEU A 725 -29.64 -29.70 -34.14
CA LEU A 725 -29.76 -30.69 -35.25
C LEU A 725 -30.99 -31.60 -35.12
N VAL A 726 -31.49 -31.84 -33.90
CA VAL A 726 -32.67 -32.68 -33.64
C VAL A 726 -33.97 -31.84 -33.58
N ASP A 727 -33.88 -30.53 -33.37
CA ASP A 727 -35.04 -29.62 -33.26
C ASP A 727 -35.70 -29.31 -34.62
N ARG A 728 -36.60 -30.21 -35.04
CA ARG A 728 -37.43 -30.03 -36.25
C ARG A 728 -38.59 -29.03 -36.08
N LYS A 729 -38.68 -28.27 -34.98
CA LYS A 729 -39.82 -27.37 -34.68
C LYS A 729 -39.38 -25.96 -34.34
N ILE A 730 -39.32 -25.12 -35.37
CA ILE A 730 -39.00 -23.70 -35.25
C ILE A 730 -40.20 -22.94 -34.67
N TYR A 731 -40.15 -22.65 -33.37
CA TYR A 731 -41.16 -21.87 -32.66
C TYR A 731 -40.74 -20.40 -32.50
N SER A 732 -41.60 -19.51 -32.95
CA SER A 732 -41.54 -18.05 -32.73
C SER A 732 -42.77 -17.59 -31.94
N SER A 733 -42.58 -16.60 -31.07
CA SER A 733 -43.67 -15.97 -30.32
C SER A 733 -43.40 -14.51 -29.97
N GLY A 734 -44.47 -13.74 -29.84
CA GLY A 734 -44.48 -12.40 -29.26
C GLY A 734 -45.67 -12.27 -28.32
N ARG A 735 -45.50 -11.55 -27.20
CA ARG A 735 -46.54 -11.31 -26.20
C ARG A 735 -46.42 -9.90 -25.66
N PHE A 736 -47.49 -9.12 -25.78
CA PHE A 736 -47.68 -7.89 -25.03
C PHE A 736 -48.68 -8.13 -23.90
N ARG A 737 -48.37 -7.67 -22.68
CA ARG A 737 -49.26 -7.75 -21.52
C ARG A 737 -49.44 -6.35 -20.95
N LYS A 738 -50.67 -5.94 -20.67
CA LYS A 738 -50.99 -4.69 -19.96
C LYS A 738 -51.99 -4.95 -18.84
N THR A 739 -51.80 -4.33 -17.69
CA THR A 739 -52.62 -4.50 -16.49
C THR A 739 -53.08 -3.17 -15.90
N TRP A 740 -54.36 -3.02 -15.61
CA TRP A 740 -54.95 -1.82 -15.02
C TRP A 740 -56.15 -2.22 -14.14
N GLY A 741 -56.28 -1.66 -12.93
CA GLY A 741 -57.42 -1.94 -12.04
C GLY A 741 -57.68 -3.44 -11.81
N GLY A 742 -56.64 -4.26 -11.72
CA GLY A 742 -56.75 -5.73 -11.62
C GLY A 742 -57.12 -6.47 -12.93
N THR A 743 -57.57 -5.75 -13.96
CA THR A 743 -57.80 -6.30 -15.31
C THR A 743 -56.46 -6.50 -16.03
N SER A 744 -56.36 -7.54 -16.86
CA SER A 744 -55.16 -7.86 -17.64
C SER A 744 -55.49 -8.21 -19.09
N LEU A 745 -54.96 -7.41 -20.01
CA LEU A 745 -54.89 -7.72 -21.44
C LEU A 745 -53.61 -8.49 -21.72
N ASN A 746 -53.72 -9.59 -22.47
CA ASN A 746 -52.61 -10.22 -23.16
C ASN A 746 -52.90 -10.23 -24.65
N ILE A 747 -52.00 -9.66 -25.44
CA ILE A 747 -51.94 -9.77 -26.89
C ILE A 747 -50.80 -10.74 -27.20
N SER A 748 -50.99 -11.65 -28.13
CA SER A 748 -50.01 -12.66 -28.48
C SER A 748 -50.01 -13.00 -29.97
N ALA A 749 -48.83 -13.31 -30.46
CA ALA A 749 -48.54 -13.89 -31.77
C ALA A 749 -47.74 -15.17 -31.54
N THR A 750 -48.06 -16.26 -32.23
CA THR A 750 -47.20 -17.44 -32.29
C THR A 750 -47.08 -17.93 -33.73
N ARG A 751 -45.92 -18.48 -34.08
CA ARG A 751 -45.67 -19.13 -35.38
C ARG A 751 -44.83 -20.38 -35.11
N ASN A 752 -45.35 -21.54 -35.47
CA ASN A 752 -44.68 -22.83 -35.36
C ASN A 752 -44.46 -23.39 -36.76
N GLN A 753 -43.20 -23.64 -37.13
CA GLN A 753 -42.77 -24.14 -38.43
C GLN A 753 -42.14 -25.52 -38.23
N VAL A 754 -42.67 -26.55 -38.91
CA VAL A 754 -42.22 -27.95 -38.79
C VAL A 754 -41.42 -28.33 -40.03
N LEU A 755 -40.13 -28.64 -39.83
CA LEU A 755 -39.17 -29.01 -40.87
C LEU A 755 -39.19 -30.53 -41.14
N ASN A 756 -38.77 -30.95 -42.34
CA ASN A 756 -38.61 -32.33 -42.79
C ASN A 756 -39.91 -33.16 -42.66
N VAL A 757 -40.96 -32.74 -43.38
CA VAL A 757 -42.26 -33.43 -43.45
C VAL A 757 -42.26 -34.39 -44.64
N SER A 758 -42.54 -35.68 -44.39
CA SER A 758 -42.42 -36.73 -45.41
C SER A 758 -43.60 -36.82 -46.39
N SER A 759 -44.71 -36.10 -46.14
CA SER A 759 -45.88 -35.95 -47.02
C SER A 759 -46.87 -34.94 -46.41
N PRO A 760 -47.36 -33.92 -47.14
CA PRO A 760 -46.82 -33.38 -48.40
C PRO A 760 -45.41 -32.82 -48.22
N THR A 761 -44.76 -32.49 -49.32
CA THR A 761 -43.31 -32.31 -49.46
C THR A 761 -42.71 -31.00 -48.94
N GLU A 762 -43.52 -30.09 -48.38
CA GLU A 762 -43.04 -28.83 -47.82
C GLU A 762 -43.31 -28.64 -46.32
N THR A 763 -42.50 -27.74 -45.74
CA THR A 763 -42.57 -27.24 -44.38
C THR A 763 -43.99 -26.76 -43.97
N ARG A 764 -44.59 -27.39 -42.95
CA ARG A 764 -45.90 -26.95 -42.42
C ARG A 764 -45.74 -25.78 -41.45
N VAL A 765 -46.48 -24.69 -41.67
CA VAL A 765 -46.51 -23.49 -40.82
C VAL A 765 -47.87 -23.32 -40.14
N SER A 766 -47.88 -23.17 -38.83
CA SER A 766 -49.07 -22.83 -38.04
C SER A 766 -48.86 -21.51 -37.31
N MET A 767 -49.63 -20.49 -37.64
CA MET A 767 -49.53 -19.14 -37.08
C MET A 767 -50.81 -18.74 -36.37
N THR A 768 -50.70 -18.32 -35.11
CA THR A 768 -51.81 -17.76 -34.34
C THR A 768 -51.56 -16.27 -34.14
N PHE A 769 -52.20 -15.44 -34.96
CA PHE A 769 -52.17 -13.99 -34.83
C PHE A 769 -53.37 -13.32 -35.51
N PRO A 770 -54.00 -12.31 -34.88
CA PRO A 770 -53.82 -11.92 -33.50
C PRO A 770 -54.55 -12.86 -32.52
N SER A 771 -53.97 -13.02 -31.33
CA SER A 771 -54.61 -13.67 -30.18
C SER A 771 -54.68 -12.68 -29.02
N PHE A 772 -55.89 -12.31 -28.62
CA PHE A 772 -56.15 -11.40 -27.52
C PHE A 772 -56.85 -12.15 -26.38
N SER A 773 -56.52 -11.82 -25.13
CA SER A 773 -57.29 -12.25 -23.96
C SER A 773 -57.37 -11.13 -22.92
N LEU A 774 -58.58 -10.87 -22.43
CA LEU A 774 -58.85 -9.99 -21.29
C LEU A 774 -59.26 -10.87 -20.11
N ASN A 775 -58.45 -10.88 -19.04
CA ASN A 775 -58.87 -11.45 -17.76
C ASN A 775 -59.21 -10.30 -16.82
N PHE A 776 -60.40 -10.31 -16.27
CA PHE A 776 -60.84 -9.36 -15.26
C PHE A 776 -60.41 -9.86 -13.86
N PRO A 777 -60.33 -8.96 -12.85
CA PRO A 777 -60.03 -9.39 -11.49
C PRO A 777 -61.15 -10.28 -10.93
N ARG A 778 -60.82 -11.06 -9.90
CA ARG A 778 -61.84 -11.79 -9.15
C ARG A 778 -62.74 -10.81 -8.42
N ALA A 779 -63.99 -10.72 -8.83
CA ALA A 779 -65.02 -9.96 -8.12
C ALA A 779 -65.71 -10.89 -7.10
N SER A 780 -66.00 -10.36 -5.92
CA SER A 780 -66.93 -11.03 -5.00
C SER A 780 -68.35 -10.96 -5.56
N LEU A 781 -69.23 -11.90 -5.21
CA LEU A 781 -70.66 -11.78 -5.52
C LEU A 781 -71.39 -10.81 -4.57
N TRP A 782 -70.73 -10.34 -3.51
CA TRP A 782 -71.24 -9.27 -2.66
C TRP A 782 -71.01 -7.89 -3.30
N PHE A 783 -72.10 -7.19 -3.58
CA PHE A 783 -72.15 -5.84 -4.17
C PHE A 783 -72.41 -4.74 -3.14
N GLY A 784 -72.58 -5.08 -1.85
CA GLY A 784 -72.74 -4.11 -0.76
C GLY A 784 -71.43 -3.62 -0.16
N THR A 785 -71.52 -2.75 0.85
CA THR A 785 -70.39 -2.37 1.69
C THR A 785 -69.80 -3.58 2.42
N LYS A 786 -68.48 -3.63 2.60
CA LYS A 786 -67.81 -4.70 3.34
C LYS A 786 -67.60 -4.29 4.80
N HIS A 787 -68.23 -5.00 5.73
CA HIS A 787 -68.07 -4.81 7.16
C HIS A 787 -66.87 -5.61 7.69
N LYS A 788 -66.49 -5.40 8.97
CA LYS A 788 -65.46 -6.22 9.63
C LYS A 788 -65.95 -7.67 9.74
N GLU A 789 -65.02 -8.62 9.82
CA GLU A 789 -65.33 -10.05 9.75
C GLU A 789 -66.30 -10.54 10.84
N SER A 790 -66.29 -9.90 12.02
CA SER A 790 -67.23 -10.12 13.13
C SER A 790 -68.63 -9.51 12.94
N GLU A 791 -68.80 -8.60 11.99
CA GLU A 791 -70.03 -7.81 11.75
C GLU A 791 -70.77 -8.26 10.46
N ARG A 792 -70.20 -9.19 9.69
CA ARG A 792 -70.79 -9.65 8.42
C ARG A 792 -72.01 -10.53 8.66
N GLY A 793 -73.17 -10.08 8.17
CA GLY A 793 -74.35 -10.93 8.08
C GLY A 793 -74.13 -12.16 7.17
N PHE A 794 -74.96 -13.19 7.33
CA PHE A 794 -74.85 -14.45 6.59
C PHE A 794 -74.69 -14.25 5.07
N TRP A 795 -75.52 -13.40 4.46
CA TRP A 795 -75.46 -13.13 3.01
C TRP A 795 -74.21 -12.37 2.59
N GLU A 796 -73.69 -11.44 3.41
CA GLU A 796 -72.41 -10.79 3.14
C GLU A 796 -71.26 -11.80 3.23
N SER A 797 -71.27 -12.70 4.22
CA SER A 797 -70.23 -13.71 4.37
C SER A 797 -70.29 -14.76 3.25
N PHE A 798 -71.49 -15.19 2.85
CA PHE A 798 -71.72 -16.17 1.80
C PHE A 798 -71.45 -15.61 0.39
N LEU A 799 -72.11 -14.52 -0.03
CA LEU A 799 -71.84 -13.89 -1.33
C LEU A 799 -70.46 -13.23 -1.36
N GLY A 800 -69.96 -12.79 -0.21
CA GLY A 800 -68.61 -12.25 -0.03
C GLY A 800 -67.51 -13.23 -0.41
N SER A 801 -67.75 -14.52 -0.17
CA SER A 801 -66.76 -15.58 -0.27
C SER A 801 -66.80 -16.36 -1.59
N PHE A 802 -67.93 -16.36 -2.30
CA PHE A 802 -67.98 -16.73 -3.72
C PHE A 802 -67.36 -15.64 -4.61
N HIS A 803 -66.49 -16.06 -5.52
CA HIS A 803 -65.76 -15.17 -6.43
C HIS A 803 -66.04 -15.49 -7.90
N PHE A 804 -66.42 -14.47 -8.68
CA PHE A 804 -66.60 -14.50 -10.13
C PHE A 804 -65.31 -14.10 -10.85
N SER A 805 -64.92 -14.88 -11.86
CA SER A 805 -63.69 -14.65 -12.65
C SER A 805 -63.98 -14.68 -14.15
N PRO A 806 -64.31 -13.55 -14.81
CA PRO A 806 -64.57 -13.54 -16.23
C PRO A 806 -63.28 -13.40 -17.07
N ASN A 807 -63.24 -14.13 -18.18
CA ASN A 807 -62.24 -14.01 -19.25
C ASN A 807 -62.95 -13.85 -20.59
N ILE A 808 -62.44 -12.96 -21.45
CA ILE A 808 -62.79 -12.87 -22.87
C ILE A 808 -61.55 -13.21 -23.69
N ARG A 809 -61.72 -13.98 -24.77
CA ARG A 809 -60.64 -14.40 -25.68
C ARG A 809 -61.05 -14.21 -27.13
N PHE A 810 -60.12 -13.71 -27.94
CA PHE A 810 -60.19 -13.68 -29.40
C PHE A 810 -58.95 -14.39 -29.94
N THR A 811 -59.08 -15.20 -30.98
CA THR A 811 -57.95 -15.92 -31.58
C THR A 811 -58.19 -16.13 -33.08
N ARG A 812 -57.29 -15.60 -33.91
CA ARG A 812 -57.18 -15.98 -35.33
C ARG A 812 -56.01 -16.93 -35.49
N ALA A 813 -56.26 -18.11 -36.07
CA ALA A 813 -55.25 -19.11 -36.38
C ALA A 813 -55.25 -19.41 -37.89
N THR A 814 -54.07 -19.52 -38.47
CA THR A 814 -53.83 -19.85 -39.88
C THR A 814 -52.88 -21.04 -39.93
N THR A 815 -53.29 -22.12 -40.58
CA THR A 815 -52.43 -23.29 -40.86
C THR A 815 -52.20 -23.37 -42.35
N GLU A 816 -50.93 -23.43 -42.74
CA GLU A 816 -50.46 -23.37 -44.12
C GLU A 816 -49.50 -24.53 -44.40
N SER A 817 -49.69 -25.14 -45.56
CA SER A 817 -48.96 -26.27 -46.11
C SER A 817 -49.24 -26.33 -47.61
N GLU A 818 -48.38 -26.98 -48.37
CA GLU A 818 -48.50 -27.20 -49.83
C GLU A 818 -49.92 -27.65 -50.26
N ALA A 819 -50.54 -28.54 -49.47
CA ALA A 819 -51.85 -29.10 -49.77
C ALA A 819 -53.04 -28.23 -49.31
N ARG A 820 -52.88 -27.38 -48.29
CA ARG A 820 -54.00 -26.63 -47.67
C ARG A 820 -53.56 -25.39 -46.90
N LYS A 821 -54.28 -24.29 -47.12
CA LYS A 821 -54.23 -23.05 -46.34
C LYS A 821 -55.59 -22.75 -45.71
N LYS A 822 -55.69 -22.92 -44.39
CA LYS A 822 -56.93 -22.75 -43.61
C LYS A 822 -56.78 -21.66 -42.56
N THR A 823 -57.72 -20.72 -42.53
CA THR A 823 -57.81 -19.66 -41.52
C THR A 823 -59.08 -19.88 -40.69
N THR A 824 -58.94 -19.99 -39.38
CA THR A 824 -60.03 -20.10 -38.41
C THR A 824 -60.02 -18.94 -37.43
N PHE A 825 -61.21 -18.56 -37.00
CA PHE A 825 -61.47 -17.56 -35.98
C PHE A 825 -62.19 -18.22 -34.80
N THR A 826 -61.75 -17.93 -33.58
CA THR A 826 -62.44 -18.29 -32.34
C THR A 826 -62.55 -17.06 -31.46
N THR A 827 -63.76 -16.79 -30.95
CA THR A 827 -63.96 -15.91 -29.79
C THR A 827 -64.62 -16.71 -28.69
N GLY A 828 -64.38 -16.36 -27.43
CA GLY A 828 -65.01 -17.03 -26.30
C GLY A 828 -65.03 -16.18 -25.05
N SER A 829 -65.98 -16.50 -24.17
CA SER A 829 -66.11 -15.93 -22.84
C SER A 829 -66.20 -17.07 -21.84
N SER A 830 -65.52 -16.97 -20.69
CA SER A 830 -65.65 -17.97 -19.62
C SER A 830 -65.73 -17.30 -18.26
N ALA A 831 -66.56 -17.87 -17.40
CA ALA A 831 -66.75 -17.47 -16.02
C ALA A 831 -66.59 -18.69 -15.10
N SER A 832 -66.00 -18.49 -13.93
CA SER A 832 -65.98 -19.51 -12.88
C SER A 832 -66.38 -18.92 -11.54
N PHE A 833 -67.16 -19.70 -10.79
CA PHE A 833 -67.55 -19.48 -9.41
C PHE A 833 -67.03 -20.65 -8.57
N GLY A 834 -66.56 -20.41 -7.35
CA GLY A 834 -66.17 -21.50 -6.45
C GLY A 834 -65.29 -21.04 -5.30
N GLN A 835 -65.24 -21.85 -4.26
CA GLN A 835 -64.49 -21.57 -3.04
C GLN A 835 -64.15 -22.88 -2.32
N GLN A 836 -62.95 -22.99 -1.76
CA GLN A 836 -62.62 -24.05 -0.80
C GLN A 836 -63.19 -23.69 0.58
N GLN A 837 -63.90 -24.65 1.17
CA GLN A 837 -64.38 -24.65 2.55
C GLN A 837 -63.72 -25.80 3.31
N ARG A 838 -63.54 -25.67 4.62
CA ARG A 838 -62.96 -26.73 5.45
C ARG A 838 -63.94 -27.16 6.53
N LEU A 839 -64.33 -28.43 6.47
CA LEU A 839 -65.24 -29.08 7.41
C LEU A 839 -64.42 -30.07 8.26
N LEU A 840 -64.06 -29.67 9.48
CA LEU A 840 -63.18 -30.45 10.38
C LEU A 840 -61.82 -30.77 9.72
N PHE A 841 -61.61 -32.03 9.37
CA PHE A 841 -60.42 -32.57 8.71
C PHE A 841 -60.58 -32.74 7.19
N LEU A 842 -61.75 -32.41 6.63
CA LEU A 842 -62.09 -32.54 5.22
C LEU A 842 -62.13 -31.16 4.55
N ASP A 843 -61.31 -30.97 3.52
CA ASP A 843 -61.41 -29.85 2.60
C ASP A 843 -62.44 -30.16 1.51
N ILE A 844 -63.42 -29.28 1.31
CA ILE A 844 -64.48 -29.39 0.29
C ILE A 844 -64.35 -28.18 -0.64
N SER A 845 -64.35 -28.40 -1.95
CA SER A 845 -64.11 -27.36 -2.97
C SER A 845 -65.15 -27.41 -4.10
N PRO A 846 -66.38 -26.92 -3.86
CA PRO A 846 -67.38 -26.74 -4.90
C PRO A 846 -66.97 -25.64 -5.88
N SER A 847 -67.20 -25.87 -7.17
CA SER A 847 -67.09 -24.85 -8.21
C SER A 847 -68.03 -25.11 -9.39
N VAL A 848 -68.43 -24.03 -10.04
CA VAL A 848 -69.19 -24.02 -11.30
C VAL A 848 -68.37 -23.24 -12.31
N SER A 849 -68.02 -23.86 -13.43
CA SER A 849 -67.42 -23.18 -14.57
C SER A 849 -68.43 -23.11 -15.71
N MET A 850 -68.51 -21.94 -16.37
CA MET A 850 -69.36 -21.68 -17.52
C MET A 850 -68.46 -21.15 -18.64
N ARG A 851 -68.70 -21.60 -19.86
CA ARG A 851 -67.88 -21.25 -21.01
C ARG A 851 -68.71 -21.17 -22.27
N TRP A 852 -68.47 -20.13 -23.03
CA TRP A 852 -69.06 -19.85 -24.33
C TRP A 852 -67.92 -19.75 -25.36
N ASP A 853 -67.98 -20.51 -26.45
CA ASP A 853 -67.06 -20.42 -27.59
C ASP A 853 -67.85 -20.28 -28.89
N TYR A 854 -67.50 -19.27 -29.69
CA TYR A 854 -67.89 -19.13 -31.08
C TYR A 854 -66.69 -19.36 -31.99
N PHE A 855 -66.84 -20.27 -32.95
CA PHE A 855 -65.82 -20.63 -33.94
C PHE A 855 -66.34 -20.35 -35.35
N LYS A 856 -65.49 -19.86 -36.25
CA LYS A 856 -65.80 -19.67 -37.67
C LYS A 856 -64.59 -19.99 -38.55
N VAL A 857 -64.79 -20.71 -39.65
CA VAL A 857 -63.81 -20.84 -40.72
C VAL A 857 -63.89 -19.57 -41.59
N LEU A 858 -62.80 -18.81 -41.69
CA LEU A 858 -62.75 -17.57 -42.48
C LEU A 858 -62.34 -17.83 -43.93
N SER A 859 -61.43 -18.79 -44.14
CA SER A 859 -60.97 -19.20 -45.47
C SER A 859 -60.43 -20.62 -45.37
N ASP A 860 -60.67 -21.44 -46.39
CA ASP A 860 -60.17 -22.81 -46.47
C ASP A 860 -59.86 -23.10 -47.94
N ARG A 861 -58.58 -22.96 -48.32
CA ARG A 861 -58.09 -23.21 -49.68
C ARG A 861 -57.35 -24.54 -49.69
N ILE A 862 -57.74 -25.45 -50.58
CA ILE A 862 -57.09 -26.74 -50.80
C ILE A 862 -56.45 -26.68 -52.19
N ASN A 863 -55.20 -27.09 -52.31
CA ASN A 863 -54.53 -27.22 -53.61
C ASN A 863 -55.21 -28.36 -54.41
N PRO A 864 -55.68 -28.13 -55.65
CA PRO A 864 -56.29 -29.16 -56.49
C PRO A 864 -55.51 -30.48 -56.55
N ASP A 865 -54.19 -30.41 -56.67
CA ASP A 865 -53.30 -31.59 -56.80
C ASP A 865 -53.38 -32.53 -55.59
N TYR A 866 -53.69 -31.97 -54.42
CA TYR A 866 -53.78 -32.69 -53.14
C TYR A 866 -55.23 -32.93 -52.68
N LYS A 867 -56.23 -32.59 -53.49
CA LYS A 867 -57.65 -32.64 -53.13
C LYS A 867 -58.11 -34.03 -52.70
N ASN A 868 -57.60 -35.09 -53.33
CA ASN A 868 -57.96 -36.48 -53.03
C ASN A 868 -57.32 -37.01 -51.74
N LEU A 869 -56.28 -36.35 -51.23
CA LEU A 869 -55.55 -36.73 -50.01
C LEU A 869 -56.13 -36.07 -48.74
N ILE A 870 -57.03 -35.09 -48.90
CA ILE A 870 -57.64 -34.34 -47.79
C ILE A 870 -59.11 -34.71 -47.66
N SER A 871 -59.47 -35.46 -46.63
CA SER A 871 -60.86 -35.74 -46.30
C SER A 871 -61.62 -34.49 -45.85
N SER A 872 -62.29 -33.82 -46.78
CA SER A 872 -63.21 -32.72 -46.47
C SER A 872 -64.59 -33.28 -46.09
N SER A 873 -64.73 -33.75 -44.84
CA SER A 873 -66.07 -33.89 -44.28
C SER A 873 -66.76 -32.52 -44.25
N ALA A 874 -68.10 -32.51 -44.42
CA ALA A 874 -68.92 -31.30 -44.42
C ALA A 874 -69.03 -30.66 -43.02
N ALA A 875 -67.91 -30.19 -42.49
CA ALA A 875 -67.82 -29.52 -41.21
C ALA A 875 -68.45 -28.13 -41.30
N SER A 876 -69.48 -27.90 -40.49
CA SER A 876 -70.16 -26.61 -40.35
C SER A 876 -69.16 -25.44 -40.24
N ASN A 877 -69.25 -24.48 -41.16
CA ASN A 877 -68.34 -23.33 -41.26
C ASN A 877 -68.38 -22.40 -40.03
N TYR A 878 -69.36 -22.57 -39.14
CA TYR A 878 -69.42 -21.93 -37.84
C TYR A 878 -69.85 -22.91 -36.74
N LYS A 879 -69.48 -22.61 -35.50
CA LYS A 879 -69.97 -23.29 -34.29
C LYS A 879 -70.22 -22.25 -33.21
N ASN A 880 -71.23 -22.49 -32.39
CA ASN A 880 -71.56 -21.69 -31.22
C ASN A 880 -71.89 -22.69 -30.10
N GLU A 881 -71.07 -22.74 -29.06
CA GLU A 881 -71.10 -23.79 -28.04
C GLU A 881 -71.05 -23.13 -26.65
N PHE A 882 -72.06 -23.41 -25.82
CA PHE A 882 -72.11 -23.01 -24.41
C PHE A 882 -72.05 -24.26 -23.54
N SER A 883 -71.04 -24.37 -22.67
CA SER A 883 -70.86 -25.47 -21.72
C SER A 883 -70.86 -24.97 -20.29
N MET A 884 -71.32 -25.82 -19.38
CA MET A 884 -71.23 -25.60 -17.94
C MET A 884 -70.71 -26.88 -17.29
N SER A 885 -69.82 -26.75 -16.30
CA SER A 885 -69.27 -27.87 -15.55
C SER A 885 -69.39 -27.59 -14.05
N PHE A 886 -70.09 -28.46 -13.34
CA PHE A 886 -70.08 -28.51 -11.87
C PHE A 886 -68.92 -29.40 -11.43
N SER A 887 -68.23 -29.03 -10.36
CA SER A 887 -67.29 -29.94 -9.70
C SER A 887 -67.26 -29.71 -8.19
N SER A 888 -66.98 -30.77 -7.44
CA SER A 888 -66.72 -30.71 -6.01
C SER A 888 -65.51 -31.57 -5.69
N GLY A 889 -64.42 -30.95 -5.24
CA GLY A 889 -63.26 -31.63 -4.70
C GLY A 889 -63.44 -31.92 -3.22
N PHE A 890 -62.98 -33.10 -2.79
CA PHE A 890 -62.93 -33.55 -1.40
C PHE A 890 -61.49 -34.00 -1.11
N GLY A 891 -60.90 -33.56 0.01
CA GLY A 891 -59.53 -33.91 0.34
C GLY A 891 -59.27 -33.95 1.84
N THR A 892 -58.34 -34.79 2.27
CA THR A 892 -57.85 -34.76 3.64
C THR A 892 -56.34 -35.05 3.69
N LYS A 893 -55.76 -34.98 4.88
CA LYS A 893 -54.34 -35.19 5.14
C LYS A 893 -54.16 -36.00 6.42
N LEU A 894 -53.91 -37.29 6.26
CA LEU A 894 -53.60 -38.22 7.33
C LEU A 894 -52.07 -38.34 7.44
N TYR A 895 -51.54 -38.56 8.64
CA TYR A 895 -50.11 -38.81 8.82
C TYR A 895 -49.83 -39.67 10.06
N GLY A 896 -48.80 -40.52 9.96
CA GLY A 896 -48.28 -41.32 11.06
C GLY A 896 -46.75 -41.21 11.10
N THR A 897 -46.18 -41.28 12.31
CA THR A 897 -44.71 -41.25 12.50
C THR A 897 -44.28 -42.46 13.32
N PHE A 898 -43.32 -43.21 12.80
CA PHE A 898 -42.74 -44.41 13.39
C PHE A 898 -41.25 -44.19 13.65
N TYR A 899 -40.71 -44.75 14.74
CA TYR A 899 -39.33 -44.50 15.18
C TYR A 899 -38.54 -45.81 15.32
N PRO A 900 -38.11 -46.43 14.21
CA PRO A 900 -37.44 -47.74 14.24
C PRO A 900 -36.04 -47.72 14.86
N ARG A 901 -35.35 -46.56 14.86
CA ARG A 901 -33.97 -46.40 15.38
C ARG A 901 -32.97 -47.45 14.85
N LEU A 902 -33.11 -47.84 13.58
CA LEU A 902 -32.25 -48.82 12.92
C LEU A 902 -30.99 -48.12 12.35
N GLY A 903 -29.89 -48.18 13.11
CA GLY A 903 -28.62 -47.58 12.71
C GLY A 903 -28.76 -46.07 12.45
N PRO A 904 -28.32 -45.55 11.30
CA PRO A 904 -28.51 -44.14 10.95
C PRO A 904 -29.96 -43.69 10.78
N LEU A 905 -30.97 -44.59 10.76
CA LEU A 905 -32.38 -44.23 10.57
C LEU A 905 -33.14 -44.15 11.90
N VAL A 906 -33.41 -42.93 12.37
CA VAL A 906 -34.12 -42.67 13.62
C VAL A 906 -35.64 -42.81 13.47
N GLY A 907 -36.20 -42.24 12.40
CA GLY A 907 -37.64 -42.05 12.25
C GLY A 907 -38.12 -42.03 10.81
N ILE A 908 -39.35 -42.47 10.59
CA ILE A 908 -40.06 -42.51 9.31
C ILE A 908 -41.42 -41.84 9.55
N ARG A 909 -41.75 -40.81 8.78
CA ARG A 909 -43.11 -40.23 8.75
C ARG A 909 -43.76 -40.49 7.42
N HIS A 910 -44.89 -41.19 7.43
CA HIS A 910 -45.76 -41.35 6.26
C HIS A 910 -46.90 -40.34 6.34
N THR A 911 -47.10 -39.57 5.28
CA THR A 911 -48.25 -38.68 5.09
C THR A 911 -49.05 -39.18 3.90
N LEU A 912 -50.34 -39.38 4.11
CA LEU A 912 -51.32 -39.80 3.11
C LEU A 912 -52.25 -38.62 2.80
N ASN A 913 -52.24 -38.18 1.56
CA ASN A 913 -53.11 -37.14 1.03
C ASN A 913 -54.09 -37.76 0.02
N PRO A 914 -55.20 -38.37 0.47
CA PRO A 914 -56.28 -38.78 -0.40
C PRO A 914 -57.08 -37.56 -0.86
N THR A 915 -57.36 -37.48 -2.14
CA THR A 915 -58.34 -36.56 -2.72
C THR A 915 -59.26 -37.30 -3.69
N ALA A 916 -60.52 -36.89 -3.72
CA ALA A 916 -61.52 -37.35 -4.67
C ALA A 916 -62.27 -36.14 -5.21
N SER A 917 -62.52 -36.04 -6.50
CA SER A 917 -63.30 -34.96 -7.08
C SER A 917 -64.38 -35.50 -8.00
N TYR A 918 -65.62 -35.09 -7.75
CA TYR A 918 -66.72 -35.31 -8.67
C TYR A 918 -66.78 -34.14 -9.65
N SER A 919 -66.93 -34.44 -10.95
CA SER A 919 -67.14 -33.46 -12.01
C SER A 919 -68.33 -33.88 -12.87
N TYR A 920 -69.23 -32.94 -13.17
CA TYR A 920 -70.38 -33.15 -14.03
C TYR A 920 -70.50 -32.03 -15.06
N THR A 921 -70.48 -32.40 -16.34
CA THR A 921 -70.70 -31.50 -17.48
C THR A 921 -71.99 -31.92 -18.19
N PRO A 922 -73.14 -31.28 -17.92
CA PRO A 922 -74.38 -31.53 -18.67
C PRO A 922 -74.23 -31.23 -20.16
N LYS A 923 -74.99 -31.96 -20.99
CA LYS A 923 -75.15 -31.64 -22.41
C LYS A 923 -76.14 -30.48 -22.59
N ILE A 924 -75.65 -29.31 -23.00
CA ILE A 924 -76.50 -28.12 -23.23
C ILE A 924 -76.72 -27.88 -24.73
N THR A 925 -75.73 -28.16 -25.56
CA THR A 925 -75.85 -28.05 -27.04
C THR A 925 -75.80 -29.42 -27.71
N SER A 926 -76.41 -29.53 -28.90
CA SER A 926 -76.52 -30.80 -29.64
C SER A 926 -75.18 -31.48 -29.94
N ARG A 927 -74.10 -30.70 -30.04
CA ARG A 927 -72.73 -31.14 -30.32
C ARG A 927 -71.93 -31.56 -29.08
N GLN A 928 -72.43 -31.28 -27.87
CA GLN A 928 -71.80 -31.73 -26.62
C GLN A 928 -72.17 -33.17 -26.31
N ARG A 929 -71.31 -33.81 -25.51
CA ARG A 929 -71.62 -35.03 -24.77
C ARG A 929 -71.81 -34.66 -23.31
N GLU A 930 -72.77 -35.31 -22.67
CA GLU A 930 -72.79 -35.34 -21.21
C GLU A 930 -71.55 -36.09 -20.73
N ASN A 931 -70.97 -35.66 -19.62
CA ASN A 931 -69.79 -36.29 -19.05
C ASN A 931 -69.80 -36.18 -17.53
N ARG A 932 -69.80 -37.32 -16.85
CA ARG A 932 -69.62 -37.44 -15.40
C ARG A 932 -68.28 -38.09 -15.12
N SER A 933 -67.55 -37.63 -14.10
CA SER A 933 -66.35 -38.33 -13.65
C SER A 933 -66.13 -38.18 -12.15
N VAL A 934 -65.70 -39.26 -11.51
CA VAL A 934 -65.13 -39.26 -10.15
C VAL A 934 -63.64 -39.50 -10.31
N SER A 935 -62.83 -38.45 -10.22
CA SER A 935 -61.37 -38.58 -10.19
C SER A 935 -60.91 -38.85 -8.76
N TYR A 936 -59.89 -39.68 -8.60
CA TYR A 936 -59.26 -39.95 -7.30
C TYR A 936 -57.74 -39.87 -7.40
N SER A 937 -57.11 -39.37 -6.36
CA SER A 937 -55.66 -39.26 -6.22
C SER A 937 -55.25 -39.64 -4.80
N LEU A 938 -54.30 -40.56 -4.69
CA LEU A 938 -53.71 -40.98 -3.42
C LEU A 938 -52.24 -40.60 -3.43
N ARG A 939 -51.91 -39.48 -2.79
CA ARG A 939 -50.54 -39.01 -2.65
C ARG A 939 -49.92 -39.48 -1.34
N ASN A 940 -48.99 -40.42 -1.45
CA ASN A 940 -48.15 -40.90 -0.36
C ASN A 940 -46.85 -40.09 -0.32
N VAL A 941 -46.45 -39.65 0.87
CA VAL A 941 -45.15 -39.00 1.12
C VAL A 941 -44.48 -39.65 2.30
N ILE A 942 -43.24 -40.10 2.13
CA ILE A 942 -42.39 -40.60 3.21
C ILE A 942 -41.28 -39.58 3.46
N ASP A 943 -41.21 -39.06 4.68
CA ASP A 943 -40.09 -38.30 5.21
C ASP A 943 -39.25 -39.21 6.12
N LEU A 944 -37.93 -39.01 6.15
CA LEU A 944 -37.02 -39.73 7.05
C LEU A 944 -36.34 -38.77 8.04
N LYS A 945 -36.00 -39.28 9.22
CA LYS A 945 -35.13 -38.63 10.21
C LYS A 945 -33.90 -39.52 10.38
N VAL A 946 -32.72 -39.00 10.05
CA VAL A 946 -31.48 -39.78 9.98
C VAL A 946 -30.35 -39.13 10.79
N LEU A 947 -29.47 -39.91 11.40
CA LEU A 947 -28.27 -39.42 12.06
C LEU A 947 -27.18 -39.11 11.01
N SER A 948 -26.60 -37.92 11.08
CA SER A 948 -25.53 -37.46 10.20
C SER A 948 -24.56 -36.60 11.01
N GLY A 949 -23.32 -37.08 11.18
CA GLY A 949 -22.32 -36.39 12.02
C GLY A 949 -22.74 -36.24 13.48
N GLY A 950 -23.37 -37.28 14.05
CA GLY A 950 -23.90 -37.28 15.42
C GLY A 950 -25.25 -36.58 15.62
N ASN A 951 -25.67 -35.72 14.69
CA ASN A 951 -26.92 -34.95 14.80
C ASN A 951 -28.08 -35.57 14.02
N GLU A 952 -29.30 -35.40 14.52
CA GLU A 952 -30.52 -35.85 13.84
C GLU A 952 -30.94 -34.86 12.72
N VAL A 953 -30.85 -35.29 11.47
CA VAL A 953 -31.22 -34.51 10.28
C VAL A 953 -32.51 -35.03 9.67
N LYS A 954 -33.47 -34.14 9.41
CA LYS A 954 -34.73 -34.49 8.74
C LYS A 954 -34.62 -34.35 7.22
N LYS A 955 -34.87 -35.43 6.49
CA LYS A 955 -35.06 -35.44 5.02
C LYS A 955 -36.55 -35.49 4.70
N ASN A 956 -37.07 -34.41 4.09
CA ASN A 956 -38.48 -34.35 3.68
C ASN A 956 -38.67 -34.93 2.26
N SER A 957 -39.82 -35.56 2.00
CA SER A 957 -40.22 -36.08 0.68
C SER A 957 -39.21 -37.03 0.03
N VAL A 958 -38.62 -37.91 0.85
CA VAL A 958 -37.63 -38.93 0.43
C VAL A 958 -38.23 -39.93 -0.54
N LEU A 959 -39.52 -40.25 -0.38
CA LEU A 959 -40.29 -41.01 -1.34
C LEU A 959 -41.65 -40.32 -1.50
N VAL A 960 -42.03 -40.05 -2.75
CA VAL A 960 -43.34 -39.51 -3.12
C VAL A 960 -43.96 -40.47 -4.13
N TRP A 961 -45.12 -41.04 -3.77
CA TRP A 961 -45.84 -41.97 -4.62
C TRP A 961 -47.28 -41.49 -4.81
N ASN A 962 -47.61 -41.02 -6.00
CA ASN A 962 -48.97 -40.61 -6.36
C ASN A 962 -49.62 -41.67 -7.24
N ILE A 963 -50.76 -42.18 -6.80
CA ILE A 963 -51.64 -43.06 -7.58
C ILE A 963 -52.85 -42.22 -8.00
N ASN A 964 -53.12 -42.09 -9.29
CA ASN A 964 -54.30 -41.34 -9.77
C ASN A 964 -55.06 -42.16 -10.81
N GLY A 965 -56.38 -42.11 -10.73
CA GLY A 965 -57.29 -42.65 -11.72
C GLY A 965 -58.61 -41.89 -11.68
N SER A 966 -59.56 -42.34 -12.49
CA SER A 966 -60.91 -41.81 -12.51
C SER A 966 -61.92 -42.90 -12.83
N TYR A 967 -63.17 -42.63 -12.49
CA TYR A 967 -64.32 -43.47 -12.80
C TYR A 967 -65.34 -42.61 -13.57
N ASP A 968 -65.64 -43.01 -14.80
CA ASP A 968 -66.68 -42.47 -15.65
C ASP A 968 -67.89 -43.44 -15.61
N PRO A 969 -69.03 -43.06 -15.00
CA PRO A 969 -70.21 -43.92 -14.93
C PRO A 969 -70.93 -44.07 -16.28
N ASP A 970 -70.74 -43.12 -17.20
CA ASP A 970 -71.44 -43.04 -18.49
C ASP A 970 -70.73 -43.88 -19.57
N SER A 971 -69.47 -44.27 -19.32
CA SER A 971 -68.72 -45.20 -20.16
C SER A 971 -69.21 -46.67 -20.10
N PRO A 972 -68.96 -47.48 -21.15
CA PRO A 972 -69.20 -48.93 -21.16
C PRO A 972 -68.53 -49.65 -19.97
N ARG A 973 -69.14 -50.74 -19.48
CA ARG A 973 -68.68 -51.46 -18.26
C ARG A 973 -67.18 -51.80 -18.26
N GLU A 974 -66.65 -52.15 -19.44
CA GLU A 974 -65.25 -52.52 -19.71
C GLU A 974 -64.28 -51.33 -19.79
N SER A 975 -64.75 -50.10 -19.58
CA SER A 975 -63.95 -48.87 -19.69
C SER A 975 -64.32 -47.78 -18.69
N ARG A 976 -65.17 -48.06 -17.68
CA ARG A 976 -65.59 -47.10 -16.66
C ARG A 976 -64.44 -46.60 -15.79
N PHE A 977 -63.56 -47.50 -15.36
CA PHE A 977 -62.32 -47.10 -14.70
C PHE A 977 -61.29 -46.71 -15.73
N SER A 978 -60.74 -45.49 -15.61
CA SER A 978 -59.57 -45.12 -16.40
C SER A 978 -58.33 -45.87 -15.91
N ARG A 979 -57.31 -45.91 -16.77
CA ARG A 979 -56.00 -46.50 -16.46
C ARG A 979 -55.39 -45.82 -15.25
N ILE A 980 -54.93 -46.63 -14.31
CA ILE A 980 -54.35 -46.15 -13.05
C ILE A 980 -52.92 -45.70 -13.33
N SER A 981 -52.67 -44.40 -13.18
CA SER A 981 -51.33 -43.83 -13.20
C SER A 981 -50.67 -43.99 -11.83
N SER A 982 -49.47 -44.55 -11.79
CA SER A 982 -48.69 -44.77 -10.57
C SER A 982 -47.32 -44.12 -10.74
N SER A 983 -47.12 -42.96 -10.13
CA SER A 983 -45.89 -42.16 -10.22
C SER A 983 -45.11 -42.20 -8.90
N LEU A 984 -43.99 -42.90 -8.89
CA LEU A 984 -43.05 -43.02 -7.78
C LEU A 984 -41.82 -42.15 -8.04
N ARG A 985 -41.38 -41.39 -7.04
CA ARG A 985 -40.10 -40.67 -7.03
C ARG A 985 -39.40 -40.90 -5.71
N SER A 986 -38.09 -41.12 -5.73
CA SER A 986 -37.26 -41.18 -4.52
C SER A 986 -35.97 -40.38 -4.63
N SER A 987 -35.61 -39.76 -3.50
CA SER A 987 -34.45 -38.91 -3.23
C SER A 987 -33.72 -39.35 -1.95
N ILE A 988 -33.62 -40.67 -1.75
CA ILE A 988 -33.09 -41.29 -0.51
C ILE A 988 -31.66 -40.85 -0.18
N SER A 989 -30.84 -40.59 -1.20
CA SER A 989 -29.55 -39.90 -1.07
C SER A 989 -29.42 -38.84 -2.17
N ASN A 990 -28.51 -37.88 -1.98
CA ASN A 990 -28.21 -36.87 -3.01
C ASN A 990 -27.48 -37.49 -4.22
N ASN A 991 -26.98 -38.72 -4.08
CA ASN A 991 -26.17 -39.44 -5.05
C ASN A 991 -27.00 -40.47 -5.83
N LEU A 992 -28.24 -40.76 -5.43
CA LEU A 992 -29.14 -41.69 -6.09
C LEU A 992 -30.55 -41.09 -6.22
N SER A 993 -31.00 -40.92 -7.46
CA SER A 993 -32.35 -40.52 -7.80
C SER A 993 -33.07 -41.64 -8.54
N LEU A 994 -34.34 -41.85 -8.20
CA LEU A 994 -35.23 -42.81 -8.84
C LEU A 994 -36.53 -42.11 -9.20
N ALA A 995 -37.00 -42.28 -10.44
CA ALA A 995 -38.34 -41.92 -10.85
C ALA A 995 -38.93 -43.05 -11.70
N MET A 996 -40.14 -43.47 -11.39
CA MET A 996 -40.85 -44.52 -12.11
C MET A 996 -42.32 -44.11 -12.29
N ASN A 997 -42.80 -44.05 -13.53
CA ASN A 997 -44.21 -43.88 -13.84
C ASN A 997 -44.73 -45.17 -14.50
N ASN A 998 -45.83 -45.72 -14.01
CA ASN A 998 -46.51 -46.85 -14.62
C ASN A 998 -47.96 -46.46 -14.97
N TYR A 999 -48.46 -46.99 -16.08
CA TYR A 999 -49.88 -46.95 -16.42
C TYR A 999 -50.44 -48.37 -16.45
N TYR A 1000 -51.28 -48.67 -15.46
CA TYR A 1000 -51.92 -49.98 -15.28
C TYR A 1000 -53.35 -49.96 -15.83
N ASP A 1001 -53.72 -50.97 -16.60
CA ASP A 1001 -55.08 -51.14 -17.12
C ASP A 1001 -55.86 -52.13 -16.24
N PRO A 1002 -56.88 -51.66 -15.48
CA PRO A 1002 -57.55 -52.51 -14.49
C PRO A 1002 -58.37 -53.65 -15.10
N TYR A 1003 -58.75 -53.53 -16.39
CA TYR A 1003 -59.54 -54.55 -17.09
C TYR A 1003 -58.65 -55.64 -17.68
N LYS A 1004 -57.54 -55.24 -18.31
CA LYS A 1004 -56.57 -56.17 -18.88
C LYS A 1004 -55.58 -56.76 -17.87
N LYS A 1005 -55.48 -56.17 -16.67
CA LYS A 1005 -54.57 -56.56 -15.59
C LYS A 1005 -53.08 -56.47 -15.97
N GLU A 1006 -52.75 -55.60 -16.91
CA GLU A 1006 -51.38 -55.40 -17.44
C GLU A 1006 -50.86 -53.97 -17.19
N ILE A 1007 -49.54 -53.82 -17.19
CA ILE A 1007 -48.89 -52.49 -17.23
C ILE A 1007 -48.62 -52.15 -18.70
N LEU A 1008 -49.36 -51.20 -19.24
CA LEU A 1008 -49.30 -50.78 -20.65
C LEU A 1008 -48.08 -49.93 -20.99
N SER A 1009 -47.53 -49.24 -20.00
CA SER A 1009 -46.29 -48.50 -20.13
C SER A 1009 -45.61 -48.27 -18.78
N THR A 1010 -44.27 -48.28 -18.84
CA THR A 1010 -43.37 -47.96 -17.72
C THR A 1010 -42.31 -46.99 -18.20
N ASP A 1011 -42.21 -45.82 -17.57
CA ASP A 1011 -41.09 -44.91 -17.68
C ASP A 1011 -40.25 -44.97 -16.40
N LEU A 1012 -39.03 -45.49 -16.48
CA LEU A 1012 -38.08 -45.62 -15.38
C LEU A 1012 -36.84 -44.76 -15.67
N SER A 1013 -36.45 -43.93 -14.70
CA SER A 1013 -35.22 -43.15 -14.71
C SER A 1013 -34.47 -43.38 -13.41
N ILE A 1014 -33.22 -43.86 -13.51
CA ILE A 1014 -32.30 -44.03 -12.39
C ILE A 1014 -31.09 -43.14 -12.64
N GLY A 1015 -30.76 -42.25 -11.72
CA GLY A 1015 -29.61 -41.35 -11.81
C GLY A 1015 -28.68 -41.54 -10.64
N ILE A 1016 -27.43 -41.91 -10.92
CA ILE A 1016 -26.34 -42.06 -9.95
C ILE A 1016 -25.33 -40.91 -10.17
N ASN A 1017 -25.01 -40.18 -9.11
CA ASN A 1017 -23.95 -39.17 -9.09
C ASN A 1017 -22.90 -39.57 -8.06
N LEU A 1018 -21.69 -39.89 -8.54
CA LEU A 1018 -20.51 -40.15 -7.72
C LEU A 1018 -19.54 -38.98 -7.87
N ALA A 1019 -18.89 -38.61 -6.78
CA ALA A 1019 -17.80 -37.65 -6.79
C ALA A 1019 -16.81 -38.03 -5.69
N GLY A 1020 -15.55 -37.70 -5.91
CA GLY A 1020 -14.49 -38.01 -4.96
C GLY A 1020 -13.23 -37.24 -5.29
N SER A 1021 -12.16 -37.59 -4.58
CA SER A 1021 -10.85 -37.01 -4.83
C SER A 1021 -9.73 -38.00 -4.49
N PHE A 1022 -8.58 -37.80 -5.12
CA PHE A 1022 -7.36 -38.59 -4.90
C PHE A 1022 -6.14 -37.66 -4.87
N SER A 1023 -5.06 -38.11 -4.24
CA SER A 1023 -3.78 -37.39 -4.22
C SER A 1023 -2.67 -38.32 -4.67
N TYR A 1024 -1.82 -37.87 -5.59
CA TYR A 1024 -0.60 -38.60 -5.93
C TYR A 1024 0.43 -38.50 -4.79
N PRO A 1025 1.21 -39.56 -4.52
CA PRO A 1025 2.24 -39.56 -3.48
C PRO A 1025 3.55 -38.86 -3.87
N GLY A 1026 3.61 -38.15 -5.01
CA GLY A 1026 4.82 -37.49 -5.51
C GLY A 1026 4.63 -36.01 -5.81
N GLU A 1027 5.58 -35.19 -5.35
CA GLU A 1027 5.70 -33.79 -5.75
C GLU A 1027 6.29 -33.69 -7.16
N TRP A 1028 5.45 -33.35 -8.14
CA TRP A 1028 5.92 -32.92 -9.45
C TRP A 1028 6.49 -31.50 -9.32
N LYS A 1029 7.80 -31.39 -9.06
CA LYS A 1029 8.51 -30.11 -9.15
C LYS A 1029 8.43 -29.61 -10.60
N ILE A 1030 7.64 -28.58 -10.81
CA ILE A 1030 7.63 -27.82 -12.06
C ILE A 1030 8.94 -27.05 -12.10
N VAL A 1031 9.64 -27.06 -13.23
CA VAL A 1031 10.82 -26.21 -13.42
C VAL A 1031 10.32 -24.76 -13.45
N GLU A 1032 10.65 -23.99 -12.41
CA GLU A 1032 10.37 -22.56 -12.38
C GLU A 1032 11.27 -21.86 -13.41
N HIS A 1033 10.64 -21.40 -14.49
CA HIS A 1033 11.31 -20.58 -15.49
C HIS A 1033 11.48 -19.15 -14.95
N GLU A 1034 12.62 -18.52 -15.26
CA GLU A 1034 12.94 -17.16 -14.79
C GLU A 1034 11.85 -16.16 -15.24
N LYS A 1035 11.30 -15.41 -14.27
CA LYS A 1035 10.28 -14.38 -14.52
C LYS A 1035 10.90 -13.05 -14.96
N VAL A 1036 10.14 -12.25 -15.72
CA VAL A 1036 10.50 -10.86 -16.01
C VAL A 1036 10.56 -10.04 -14.70
N ALA A 1037 11.41 -9.01 -14.64
CA ALA A 1037 11.56 -8.19 -13.43
C ALA A 1037 10.20 -7.64 -12.93
N ALA A 1038 9.36 -7.15 -13.84
CA ALA A 1038 8.00 -6.68 -13.57
C ALA A 1038 7.01 -7.75 -13.05
N ALA A 1039 7.41 -9.01 -12.93
CA ALA A 1039 6.62 -10.11 -12.36
C ALA A 1039 7.22 -10.73 -11.09
N LYS A 1040 8.46 -10.37 -10.70
CA LYS A 1040 9.14 -10.97 -9.53
C LYS A 1040 8.45 -10.60 -8.21
N ASP A 1041 7.91 -9.39 -8.11
CA ASP A 1041 7.24 -8.86 -6.91
C ASP A 1041 5.79 -9.30 -6.75
N GLU A 1042 5.19 -9.96 -7.75
CA GLU A 1042 3.79 -10.38 -7.66
C GLU A 1042 3.66 -11.56 -6.69
N LYS A 1043 2.93 -11.33 -5.58
CA LYS A 1043 2.43 -12.43 -4.75
C LYS A 1043 1.72 -13.43 -5.65
N GLU A 1044 2.21 -14.67 -5.66
CA GLU A 1044 1.54 -15.74 -6.41
C GLU A 1044 0.07 -15.76 -6.04
N THR A 1045 -0.79 -15.54 -7.04
CA THR A 1045 -2.23 -15.76 -6.86
C THR A 1045 -2.41 -17.26 -6.72
N ALA A 1046 -2.59 -17.69 -5.46
CA ALA A 1046 -2.66 -19.10 -5.09
C ALA A 1046 -3.58 -19.87 -6.08
N PRO A 1047 -3.03 -20.81 -6.86
CA PRO A 1047 -3.78 -21.44 -7.94
C PRO A 1047 -4.84 -22.37 -7.35
N PHE A 1048 -6.07 -21.85 -7.32
CA PHE A 1048 -7.31 -22.48 -6.85
C PHE A 1048 -7.18 -23.28 -5.55
N ASP A 1049 -7.35 -22.53 -4.45
CA ASP A 1049 -7.35 -22.93 -3.03
C ASP A 1049 -6.08 -22.59 -2.24
N GLY A 1050 -6.33 -22.10 -1.03
CA GLY A 1050 -5.35 -21.53 -0.10
C GLY A 1050 -5.39 -22.25 1.24
N ARG A 1051 -5.08 -23.55 1.21
CA ARG A 1051 -4.60 -24.33 2.36
C ARG A 1051 -3.41 -25.13 1.87
N GLY A 1052 -2.42 -25.42 2.71
CA GLY A 1052 -1.24 -26.20 2.29
C GLY A 1052 -1.64 -27.55 1.68
N ALA A 1053 -1.73 -27.60 0.36
CA ALA A 1053 -2.51 -28.61 -0.33
C ALA A 1053 -1.59 -29.72 -0.85
N ARG A 1054 -1.81 -30.94 -0.33
CA ARG A 1054 -1.68 -32.11 -1.21
C ARG A 1054 -2.49 -31.80 -2.47
N ASN A 1055 -1.97 -32.05 -3.66
CA ASN A 1055 -2.67 -31.82 -4.92
C ASN A 1055 -3.89 -32.76 -5.05
N VAL A 1056 -4.98 -32.45 -4.34
CA VAL A 1056 -6.21 -33.23 -4.25
C VAL A 1056 -6.98 -33.09 -5.56
N GLN A 1057 -6.73 -34.04 -6.46
CA GLN A 1057 -7.40 -34.14 -7.75
C GLN A 1057 -8.85 -34.58 -7.55
N SER A 1058 -9.80 -33.77 -8.01
CA SER A 1058 -11.22 -34.07 -7.95
C SER A 1058 -11.72 -34.78 -9.21
N TRP A 1059 -12.66 -35.70 -9.01
CA TRP A 1059 -13.40 -36.38 -10.08
C TRP A 1059 -14.89 -36.40 -9.78
N SER A 1060 -15.69 -36.46 -10.86
CA SER A 1060 -17.12 -36.71 -10.81
C SER A 1060 -17.53 -37.66 -11.93
N LEU A 1061 -18.53 -38.50 -11.64
CA LEU A 1061 -19.14 -39.44 -12.57
C LEU A 1061 -20.65 -39.43 -12.37
N ARG A 1062 -21.38 -39.19 -13.45
CA ARG A 1062 -22.83 -39.26 -13.54
C ARG A 1062 -23.20 -40.38 -14.50
N ILE A 1063 -24.10 -41.24 -14.04
CA ILE A 1063 -24.71 -42.32 -14.82
C ILE A 1063 -26.22 -42.13 -14.74
N SER A 1064 -26.90 -41.99 -15.86
CA SER A 1064 -28.36 -41.92 -15.93
C SER A 1064 -28.87 -43.05 -16.81
N TYR A 1065 -29.54 -44.03 -16.23
CA TYR A 1065 -30.29 -45.04 -16.98
C TYR A 1065 -31.73 -44.53 -17.20
N LYS A 1066 -32.21 -44.61 -18.44
CA LYS A 1066 -33.57 -44.29 -18.83
C LYS A 1066 -34.14 -45.46 -19.63
N TYR A 1067 -35.24 -46.02 -19.14
CA TYR A 1067 -36.01 -47.07 -19.78
C TYR A 1067 -37.45 -46.59 -19.95
N SER A 1068 -37.98 -46.71 -21.15
CA SER A 1068 -39.37 -46.40 -21.47
C SER A 1068 -39.92 -47.52 -22.33
N VAL A 1069 -41.01 -48.14 -21.89
CA VAL A 1069 -41.75 -49.13 -22.66
C VAL A 1069 -43.19 -48.68 -22.81
N SER A 1070 -43.75 -48.84 -24.01
CA SER A 1070 -45.14 -48.49 -24.29
C SER A 1070 -45.73 -49.36 -25.40
N GLY A 1071 -47.01 -49.70 -25.27
CA GLY A 1071 -47.77 -50.45 -26.27
C GLY A 1071 -48.31 -51.78 -25.75
N SER A 1072 -49.33 -52.32 -26.43
CA SER A 1072 -49.84 -53.68 -26.22
C SER A 1072 -49.01 -54.71 -26.98
N GLU A 1073 -49.17 -55.99 -26.63
CA GLU A 1073 -48.36 -57.14 -27.08
C GLU A 1073 -47.92 -57.13 -28.56
N LEU A 1074 -48.82 -56.79 -29.50
CA LEU A 1074 -48.55 -56.77 -30.94
C LEU A 1074 -47.62 -55.64 -31.43
N MET A 1075 -47.46 -54.54 -30.68
CA MET A 1075 -46.75 -53.31 -31.09
C MET A 1075 -46.01 -52.68 -29.90
N ARG A 1076 -45.30 -53.50 -29.12
CA ARG A 1076 -44.54 -53.05 -27.94
C ARG A 1076 -43.26 -52.32 -28.35
N ARG A 1077 -43.19 -51.01 -28.08
CA ARG A 1077 -41.99 -50.20 -28.30
C ARG A 1077 -41.19 -50.07 -27.01
N VAL A 1078 -39.96 -50.55 -27.03
CA VAL A 1078 -38.96 -50.35 -25.97
C VAL A 1078 -37.99 -49.25 -26.39
N ASN A 1079 -37.54 -48.44 -25.44
CA ASN A 1079 -36.47 -47.47 -25.59
C ASN A 1079 -35.64 -47.49 -24.31
N SER A 1080 -34.37 -47.90 -24.43
CA SER A 1080 -33.48 -48.11 -23.30
C SER A 1080 -32.14 -47.44 -23.56
N SER A 1081 -31.69 -46.59 -22.64
CA SER A 1081 -30.50 -45.76 -22.84
C SER A 1081 -29.75 -45.43 -21.56
N ILE A 1082 -28.45 -45.18 -21.70
CA ILE A 1082 -27.55 -44.76 -20.63
C ILE A 1082 -26.87 -43.44 -21.05
N ASP A 1083 -27.13 -42.36 -20.31
CA ASP A 1083 -26.30 -41.15 -20.35
C ASP A 1083 -25.14 -41.32 -19.36
N LEU A 1084 -23.90 -41.26 -19.86
CA LEU A 1084 -22.66 -41.23 -19.09
C LEU A 1084 -22.06 -39.82 -19.18
N GLY A 1085 -21.62 -39.28 -18.05
CA GLY A 1085 -20.87 -38.02 -18.00
C GLY A 1085 -19.84 -38.05 -16.89
N GLY A 1086 -18.57 -37.81 -17.20
CA GLY A 1086 -17.48 -37.82 -16.23
C GLY A 1086 -16.52 -36.66 -16.45
N GLN A 1087 -15.97 -36.13 -15.35
CA GLN A 1087 -14.90 -35.15 -15.38
C GLN A 1087 -13.85 -35.53 -14.32
N MET A 1088 -12.58 -35.41 -14.68
CA MET A 1088 -11.46 -35.65 -13.77
C MET A 1088 -10.36 -34.63 -14.03
N ASN A 1089 -9.86 -34.00 -12.98
CA ASN A 1089 -8.58 -33.32 -13.07
C ASN A 1089 -7.49 -34.41 -12.93
N LEU A 1090 -6.68 -34.63 -13.97
CA LEU A 1090 -5.61 -35.64 -13.94
C LEU A 1090 -4.40 -35.12 -13.16
N THR A 1091 -4.12 -33.82 -13.28
CA THR A 1091 -3.12 -33.08 -12.52
C THR A 1091 -3.62 -31.64 -12.36
N LYS A 1092 -2.91 -30.82 -11.57
CA LYS A 1092 -3.16 -29.36 -11.45
C LYS A 1092 -3.43 -28.65 -12.78
N ASN A 1093 -2.76 -29.08 -13.85
CA ASN A 1093 -2.81 -28.44 -15.18
C ASN A 1093 -3.59 -29.25 -16.24
N TRP A 1094 -4.12 -30.43 -15.93
CA TRP A 1094 -4.83 -31.27 -16.92
C TRP A 1094 -6.24 -31.64 -16.46
N ARG A 1095 -7.22 -31.42 -17.33
CA ARG A 1095 -8.62 -31.80 -17.13
C ARG A 1095 -9.12 -32.66 -18.27
N VAL A 1096 -9.62 -33.84 -17.93
CA VAL A 1096 -10.36 -34.72 -18.84
C VAL A 1096 -11.86 -34.55 -18.60
N SER A 1097 -12.64 -34.58 -19.66
CA SER A 1097 -14.10 -34.68 -19.59
C SER A 1097 -14.60 -35.63 -20.66
N TYR A 1098 -15.50 -36.51 -20.30
CA TYR A 1098 -16.13 -37.48 -21.19
C TYR A 1098 -17.65 -37.39 -21.04
N HIS A 1099 -18.36 -37.48 -22.15
CA HIS A 1099 -19.80 -37.67 -22.19
C HIS A 1099 -20.14 -38.69 -23.26
N GLY A 1100 -21.07 -39.60 -22.97
CA GLY A 1100 -21.49 -40.63 -23.92
C GLY A 1100 -22.96 -40.97 -23.74
N TYR A 1101 -23.71 -41.02 -24.83
CA TYR A 1101 -25.08 -41.50 -24.87
C TYR A 1101 -25.11 -42.86 -25.55
N TYR A 1102 -25.37 -43.90 -24.79
CA TYR A 1102 -25.48 -45.27 -25.27
C TYR A 1102 -26.96 -45.68 -25.38
N ASP A 1103 -27.38 -46.10 -26.57
CA ASP A 1103 -28.71 -46.63 -26.86
C ASP A 1103 -28.59 -48.16 -26.86
N ILE A 1104 -29.19 -48.79 -25.86
CA ILE A 1104 -29.06 -50.23 -25.57
C ILE A 1104 -29.75 -51.06 -26.64
N GLU A 1105 -30.93 -50.65 -27.09
CA GLU A 1105 -31.73 -51.37 -28.10
C GLU A 1105 -31.00 -51.43 -29.45
N SER A 1106 -30.25 -50.37 -29.79
CA SER A 1106 -29.43 -50.32 -31.01
C SER A 1106 -27.99 -50.82 -30.85
N HIS A 1107 -27.61 -51.24 -29.64
CA HIS A 1107 -26.23 -51.60 -29.27
C HIS A 1107 -25.17 -50.56 -29.71
N SER A 1108 -25.51 -49.26 -29.67
CA SER A 1108 -24.69 -48.21 -30.27
C SER A 1108 -24.62 -46.92 -29.46
N PHE A 1109 -23.46 -46.26 -29.48
CA PHE A 1109 -23.34 -44.89 -28.99
C PHE A 1109 -23.95 -43.92 -30.00
N ARG A 1110 -25.00 -43.18 -29.61
CA ARG A 1110 -25.55 -42.11 -30.45
C ARG A 1110 -24.71 -40.84 -30.37
N GLU A 1111 -24.16 -40.54 -29.19
CA GLU A 1111 -23.21 -39.44 -28.96
C GLU A 1111 -21.99 -39.92 -28.17
N GLN A 1112 -20.82 -39.44 -28.53
CA GLN A 1112 -19.61 -39.44 -27.69
C GLN A 1112 -18.95 -38.06 -27.77
N TYR A 1113 -18.46 -37.56 -26.64
CA TYR A 1113 -17.72 -36.31 -26.52
C TYR A 1113 -16.55 -36.51 -25.57
N TYR A 1114 -15.36 -36.13 -26.03
CA TYR A 1114 -14.11 -36.17 -25.30
C TYR A 1114 -13.53 -34.76 -25.30
N SER A 1115 -13.15 -34.26 -24.13
CA SER A 1115 -12.39 -33.02 -24.01
C SER A 1115 -11.20 -33.23 -23.10
N LEU A 1116 -10.03 -32.85 -23.59
CA LEU A 1116 -8.78 -32.84 -22.86
C LEU A 1116 -8.25 -31.41 -22.86
N LYS A 1117 -8.29 -30.76 -21.70
CA LYS A 1117 -7.85 -29.37 -21.54
C LYS A 1117 -6.54 -29.34 -20.74
N ARG A 1118 -5.56 -28.60 -21.26
CA ARG A 1118 -4.28 -28.33 -20.60
C ARG A 1118 -4.12 -26.85 -20.32
N ASP A 1119 -3.78 -26.55 -19.08
CA ASP A 1119 -3.23 -25.28 -18.66
C ASP A 1119 -1.75 -25.21 -19.08
N LEU A 1120 -1.43 -24.25 -19.95
CA LEU A 1120 -0.08 -23.94 -20.45
C LEU A 1120 0.38 -22.58 -19.91
N HIS A 1121 0.05 -22.29 -18.64
CA HIS A 1121 0.39 -21.09 -17.91
C HIS A 1121 -0.24 -19.80 -18.51
N CYS A 1122 0.30 -19.31 -19.63
CA CYS A 1122 -0.19 -18.13 -20.36
C CYS A 1122 -1.26 -18.49 -21.41
N TRP A 1123 -1.27 -19.76 -21.84
CA TRP A 1123 -2.18 -20.32 -22.84
C TRP A 1123 -3.07 -21.40 -22.21
N GLN A 1124 -4.21 -21.69 -22.85
CA GLN A 1124 -4.98 -22.90 -22.61
C GLN A 1124 -5.10 -23.65 -23.94
N ALA A 1125 -4.65 -24.90 -23.97
CA ALA A 1125 -4.89 -25.81 -25.09
C ALA A 1125 -6.05 -26.73 -24.76
N SER A 1126 -6.98 -26.93 -25.70
CA SER A 1126 -8.08 -27.88 -25.56
C SER A 1126 -8.13 -28.76 -26.79
N PHE A 1127 -7.95 -30.06 -26.63
CA PHE A 1127 -8.36 -31.04 -27.64
C PHE A 1127 -9.82 -31.41 -27.38
N ILE A 1128 -10.64 -31.38 -28.42
CA ILE A 1128 -12.04 -31.79 -28.37
C ILE A 1128 -12.29 -32.75 -29.52
N HIS A 1129 -12.84 -33.93 -29.22
CA HIS A 1129 -13.35 -34.89 -30.20
C HIS A 1129 -14.81 -35.18 -29.88
N ARG A 1130 -15.67 -35.11 -30.90
CA ARG A 1130 -17.10 -35.41 -30.78
C ARG A 1130 -17.57 -36.27 -31.95
N ARG A 1131 -18.43 -37.22 -31.63
CA ARG A 1131 -19.12 -38.10 -32.58
C ARG A 1131 -20.61 -38.08 -32.30
N PHE A 1132 -21.42 -37.93 -33.34
CA PHE A 1132 -22.87 -38.04 -33.29
C PHE A 1132 -23.38 -38.84 -34.51
N GLY A 1133 -23.86 -40.06 -34.27
CA GLY A 1133 -24.12 -41.04 -35.32
C GLY A 1133 -22.90 -41.25 -36.23
N ASN A 1134 -23.09 -41.02 -37.53
CA ASN A 1134 -22.03 -41.10 -38.55
C ASN A 1134 -21.21 -39.80 -38.69
N SER A 1135 -21.62 -38.70 -38.06
CA SER A 1135 -20.90 -37.43 -38.11
C SER A 1135 -19.87 -37.34 -36.98
N TRP A 1136 -18.67 -36.88 -37.27
CA TRP A 1136 -17.62 -36.68 -36.27
C TRP A 1136 -16.81 -35.41 -36.53
N SER A 1137 -16.20 -34.87 -35.49
CA SER A 1137 -15.28 -33.75 -35.54
C SER A 1137 -14.20 -33.89 -34.47
N TYR A 1138 -12.97 -33.55 -34.79
CA TYR A 1138 -11.95 -33.26 -33.79
C TYR A 1138 -11.26 -31.94 -34.09
N TYR A 1139 -10.91 -31.20 -33.04
CA TYR A 1139 -10.22 -29.93 -33.17
C TYR A 1139 -9.35 -29.62 -31.96
N PHE A 1140 -8.33 -28.81 -32.21
CA PHE A 1140 -7.51 -28.16 -31.21
C PHE A 1140 -7.94 -26.70 -31.13
N GLN A 1141 -8.39 -26.32 -29.94
CA GLN A 1141 -8.64 -24.92 -29.58
C GLN A 1141 -7.43 -24.42 -28.79
N ILE A 1142 -6.88 -23.30 -29.25
CA ILE A 1142 -5.79 -22.59 -28.58
C ILE A 1142 -6.31 -21.21 -28.16
N SER A 1143 -6.14 -20.89 -26.87
CA SER A 1143 -6.67 -19.68 -26.24
C SER A 1143 -5.60 -18.96 -25.42
N ILE A 1144 -5.44 -17.65 -25.62
CA ILE A 1144 -4.62 -16.78 -24.76
C ILE A 1144 -5.43 -16.36 -23.53
N LYS A 1145 -4.88 -16.57 -22.33
CA LYS A 1145 -5.60 -16.36 -21.06
C LYS A 1145 -5.75 -14.89 -20.67
N ALA A 1146 -4.63 -14.15 -20.62
CA ALA A 1146 -4.52 -12.90 -19.86
C ALA A 1146 -4.45 -11.63 -20.74
N HIS A 1147 -4.99 -11.67 -21.96
CA HIS A 1147 -5.18 -10.45 -22.74
C HIS A 1147 -6.36 -9.64 -22.17
N PRO A 1148 -6.28 -8.28 -22.09
CA PRO A 1148 -7.34 -7.44 -21.53
C PRO A 1148 -8.71 -7.86 -22.02
N GLU A 1149 -9.64 -8.01 -21.07
CA GLU A 1149 -10.96 -8.52 -21.37
C GLU A 1149 -11.71 -7.54 -22.27
N ILE A 1150 -11.79 -7.87 -23.56
CA ILE A 1150 -12.92 -7.43 -24.39
C ILE A 1150 -14.15 -8.04 -23.72
N MET A 1151 -14.80 -7.24 -22.88
CA MET A 1151 -15.81 -7.66 -21.92
C MET A 1151 -17.08 -8.18 -22.61
N TRP A 1152 -17.03 -9.43 -23.04
CA TRP A 1152 -18.17 -10.24 -23.46
C TRP A 1152 -18.99 -10.68 -22.24
N GLU A 1153 -19.46 -9.72 -21.44
CA GLU A 1153 -20.35 -10.05 -20.34
C GLU A 1153 -21.73 -10.48 -20.86
N LYS A 1154 -22.25 -11.57 -20.31
CA LYS A 1154 -23.70 -11.69 -20.11
C LYS A 1154 -24.07 -10.69 -19.00
N GLY A 1155 -24.28 -9.44 -19.40
CA GLY A 1155 -24.08 -8.22 -18.61
C GLY A 1155 -24.72 -8.17 -17.22
N VAL A 1156 -23.87 -8.01 -16.18
CA VAL A 1156 -24.27 -7.71 -14.80
C VAL A 1156 -23.33 -6.73 -14.07
N ARG A 1157 -22.05 -6.59 -14.45
CA ARG A 1157 -21.02 -6.08 -13.51
C ARG A 1157 -20.67 -4.59 -13.62
N GLY A 1158 -21.13 -3.88 -14.65
CA GLY A 1158 -20.77 -2.48 -14.91
C GLY A 1158 -21.41 -1.38 -14.04
N LEU A 1159 -22.33 -1.67 -13.11
CA LEU A 1159 -23.09 -0.62 -12.38
C LEU A 1159 -23.34 -0.94 -10.89
N ARG A 1160 -22.27 -1.05 -10.09
CA ARG A 1160 -22.35 -1.16 -8.61
C ARG A 1160 -21.62 -0.07 -7.81
N SER A 1161 -21.03 0.93 -8.46
CA SER A 1161 -20.28 2.02 -7.80
C SER A 1161 -20.94 3.40 -7.89
N PHE A 1162 -22.26 3.49 -7.70
CA PHE A 1162 -22.97 4.76 -7.44
C PHE A 1162 -24.12 4.54 -6.46
N SER A 1163 -23.76 4.33 -5.18
CA SER A 1163 -24.69 4.36 -4.05
C SER A 1163 -23.97 4.78 -2.76
N ARG A 1164 -23.40 5.99 -2.78
CA ARG A 1164 -23.03 6.80 -1.61
C ARG A 1164 -22.84 8.27 -2.04
N PHE A 1165 -23.96 8.89 -2.37
CA PHE A 1165 -24.31 10.25 -1.98
C PHE A 1165 -25.71 10.15 -1.35
#